data_AF-A0A8B6C3Y9-F1
#
_entry.id   AF-A0A8B6C3Y9-F1
#
_cell.length_a   1.000
_cell.length_b   1.000
_cell.length_c   1.000
_cell.angle_alpha   90.00
_cell.angle_beta   90.00
_cell.angle_gamma   90.00
#
_symmetry.space_group_name_H-M   'P 1'
#
loop_
_entity.id
_entity.type
_entity.pdbx_description
1 polymer ?
#
loop_
_entity_poly.entity_id
_entity_poly.type
_entity_poly.pdbx_seq_one_letter_code
_entity_poly.pdbx_strand_id
1 'polypeptide(L)'
;MKSKHITQNTLEDRDIFKNVFNNRTTKHRAIKRLKNALPRTPKRRSATLAAYLQHTKSPAVEILRQAEVVSSPEDLMNMSIEKAALEDIKTAIESCKTKRSKDSFLSMNVLVASISGEKITETRCRKNLAKKLGLPVRRLSRGNRNRTTILKSEKSCWAYVCRKTRKDALSEETKRLAYNFWMKPGISRPTGNKADVKRERIGPKIYTCHQVYLLEKTQTEVYIDFTANYPCIKLSQRSFENCKPYFIRPVRPKDRQTCCCRYHVEIKSVFKCCMNFRKKMLNENDAYDETNVKVYDYISDIVDVTLCNKEDQVHKIACLKRDCGECGVNKLELLTEETDDLDTAQIVKWEKFEKVDIKVKGNKTIKKLVLVKKETKAVELFSHFLELLKSFPLHQHRATWQNKQFLTLLTDLPQNHCVCVHDFSENYRCTDLKELQSSYFQKTEVSIHVTIIHRHAVLEYDGVESTTEFPEIITEHFFVISSDQQHDQHYVHEVRKKITEYLNSISYPVHTMHEFTDGCAAQYKSRHCFGDISQTCKDFGYSNFTRNFFETAHAKGPQDAAGGLLKRQADIAVLRGRATIQNAFDLYNFAVMNMTQTKSVCKRRLFRFVETIPRDKSISYKPVSNIRLVHQVVVRDNRDEILIRELSCFSCDKCASHFYEECENFSNTGSFTNVNMIVETPTVLDNNENMNPETDREEISELVSSGQVIAVYTDDPDSEYYLLKVKDCPHVLGVDTTDSWGSILPTGTSVISGLYYDNKTSSPLSYKLVSKKKAIVPTESIIYICSEIDASRNIRLHEDIHLSILQCLNELK
;
A
#
# COMPACT_ATOMS: atom_id res chain seq x y z
N MET A 1 43.15 -29.77 -65.97
CA MET A 1 42.89 -30.92 -66.86
C MET A 1 41.92 -30.52 -67.96
N LYS A 2 42.27 -30.84 -69.22
CA LYS A 2 41.53 -30.53 -70.44
C LYS A 2 40.21 -31.31 -70.53
N SER A 3 39.19 -30.69 -71.10
CA SER A 3 38.10 -31.25 -71.92
C SER A 3 37.26 -30.04 -72.33
N LYS A 4 37.28 -29.48 -73.56
CA LYS A 4 37.02 -30.02 -74.91
C LYS A 4 35.72 -30.83 -75.00
N HIS A 5 34.83 -30.29 -75.84
CA HIS A 5 33.72 -30.87 -76.61
C HIS A 5 32.28 -30.54 -76.20
N ILE A 6 31.62 -29.82 -77.14
CA ILE A 6 30.31 -30.09 -77.79
C ILE A 6 29.09 -30.11 -76.84
N THR A 7 28.07 -29.28 -77.02
CA THR A 7 26.95 -29.44 -77.99
C THR A 7 26.25 -28.07 -78.12
N GLN A 8 26.15 -27.41 -79.29
CA GLN A 8 25.08 -27.66 -80.26
C GLN A 8 23.89 -28.39 -79.61
N ASN A 9 23.01 -27.67 -78.90
CA ASN A 9 21.59 -28.01 -78.73
C ASN A 9 20.87 -27.06 -77.79
N THR A 10 20.19 -26.05 -78.34
CA THR A 10 18.87 -25.55 -77.87
C THR A 10 18.17 -24.79 -79.00
N LEU A 11 18.17 -25.37 -80.21
CA LEU A 11 17.17 -25.13 -81.25
C LEU A 11 16.52 -26.45 -81.68
N GLU A 12 16.86 -27.57 -81.03
CA GLU A 12 16.40 -28.92 -81.39
C GLU A 12 15.12 -29.36 -80.66
N ASP A 13 14.61 -28.55 -79.72
CA ASP A 13 13.37 -28.80 -78.95
C ASP A 13 12.21 -27.88 -79.36
N ARG A 14 12.10 -27.57 -80.65
CA ARG A 14 10.87 -27.00 -81.21
C ARG A 14 10.44 -27.89 -82.37
N ASP A 15 9.81 -29.00 -82.00
CA ASP A 15 9.43 -30.13 -82.87
C ASP A 15 8.61 -29.73 -84.11
N ILE A 16 8.03 -28.53 -84.12
CA ILE A 16 7.19 -28.01 -85.21
C ILE A 16 7.95 -27.88 -86.54
N PHE A 17 9.27 -27.65 -86.53
CA PHE A 17 10.06 -27.43 -87.75
C PHE A 17 10.98 -28.59 -88.14
N LYS A 18 10.96 -29.70 -87.39
CA LYS A 18 11.75 -30.89 -87.69
C LYS A 18 11.13 -31.62 -88.89
N ASN A 19 11.96 -32.07 -89.84
CA ASN A 19 11.57 -32.84 -91.04
C ASN A 19 10.63 -32.15 -92.06
N VAL A 20 10.39 -30.83 -91.98
CA VAL A 20 9.57 -30.08 -92.97
C VAL A 20 10.19 -30.08 -94.39
N PHE A 21 11.51 -30.23 -94.49
CA PHE A 21 12.21 -30.35 -95.78
C PHE A 21 12.85 -31.74 -95.91
N ASN A 22 12.61 -32.41 -97.04
CA ASN A 22 13.05 -33.79 -97.29
C ASN A 22 14.58 -33.99 -97.23
N ASN A 23 15.38 -32.94 -97.46
CA ASN A 23 16.84 -32.98 -97.27
C ASN A 23 17.45 -31.58 -97.05
N ARG A 24 18.71 -31.52 -96.60
CA ARG A 24 19.41 -30.25 -96.30
C ARG A 24 19.62 -29.39 -97.55
N THR A 25 19.82 -29.99 -98.71
CA THR A 25 20.03 -29.32 -100.00
C THR A 25 18.79 -28.60 -100.50
N THR A 26 17.59 -29.17 -100.33
CA THR A 26 16.32 -28.50 -100.68
C THR A 26 16.06 -27.29 -99.79
N LYS A 27 16.27 -27.40 -98.47
CA LYS A 27 16.20 -26.26 -97.54
C LYS A 27 17.16 -25.13 -97.94
N HIS A 28 18.40 -25.46 -98.30
CA HIS A 28 19.38 -24.46 -98.72
C HIS A 28 18.98 -23.75 -100.02
N ARG A 29 18.48 -24.49 -101.02
CA ARG A 29 17.96 -23.92 -102.28
C ARG A 29 16.75 -23.00 -102.03
N ALA A 30 15.82 -23.41 -101.16
CA ALA A 30 14.66 -22.59 -100.77
C ALA A 30 15.08 -21.28 -100.09
N ILE A 31 16.03 -21.33 -99.14
CA ILE A 31 16.58 -20.13 -98.50
C ILE A 31 17.30 -19.23 -99.51
N LYS A 32 18.05 -19.79 -100.46
CA LYS A 32 18.73 -19.02 -101.52
C LYS A 32 17.72 -18.31 -102.42
N ARG A 33 16.63 -18.98 -102.80
CA ARG A 33 15.52 -18.36 -103.56
C ARG A 33 14.88 -17.22 -102.78
N LEU A 34 14.56 -17.42 -101.50
CA LEU A 34 13.98 -16.39 -100.63
C LEU A 34 14.92 -15.17 -100.50
N LYS A 35 16.23 -15.41 -100.28
CA LYS A 35 17.23 -14.34 -100.20
C LYS A 35 17.35 -13.52 -101.49
N ASN A 36 17.21 -14.17 -102.64
CA ASN A 36 17.24 -13.50 -103.95
C ASN A 36 15.96 -12.72 -104.23
N ALA A 37 14.81 -13.17 -103.74
CA ALA A 37 13.52 -12.49 -103.89
C ALA A 37 13.35 -11.27 -102.97
N LEU A 38 14.07 -11.23 -101.84
CA LEU A 38 14.04 -10.09 -100.92
C LEU A 38 14.84 -8.88 -101.45
N PRO A 39 14.47 -7.65 -101.05
CA PRO A 39 15.22 -6.44 -101.44
C PRO A 39 16.73 -6.54 -101.13
N ARG A 40 17.56 -5.94 -102.00
CA ARG A 40 19.03 -5.98 -101.88
C ARG A 40 19.56 -5.19 -100.66
N THR A 41 18.89 -4.11 -100.25
CA THR A 41 19.36 -3.27 -99.13
C THR A 41 18.90 -3.83 -97.76
N PRO A 42 19.79 -3.88 -96.73
CA PRO A 42 19.46 -4.47 -95.42
C PRO A 42 18.28 -3.81 -94.69
N LYS A 43 18.14 -2.48 -94.76
CA LYS A 43 17.02 -1.74 -94.15
C LYS A 43 15.68 -2.08 -94.79
N ARG A 44 15.60 -2.09 -96.13
CA ARG A 44 14.36 -2.47 -96.83
C ARG A 44 14.05 -3.95 -96.62
N ARG A 45 15.07 -4.82 -96.60
CA ARG A 45 14.91 -6.25 -96.30
C ARG A 45 14.34 -6.48 -94.91
N SER A 46 14.88 -5.83 -93.88
CA SER A 46 14.38 -5.94 -92.50
C SER A 46 12.97 -5.37 -92.34
N ALA A 47 12.66 -4.22 -92.95
CA ALA A 47 11.31 -3.67 -92.96
C ALA A 47 10.29 -4.59 -93.66
N THR A 48 10.68 -5.19 -94.79
CA THR A 48 9.83 -6.15 -95.53
C THR A 48 9.56 -7.40 -94.70
N LEU A 49 10.59 -7.94 -94.03
CA LEU A 49 10.43 -9.08 -93.13
C LEU A 49 9.60 -8.72 -91.89
N ALA A 50 9.81 -7.54 -91.30
CA ALA A 50 9.02 -7.06 -90.16
C ALA A 50 7.54 -6.91 -90.53
N ALA A 51 7.23 -6.31 -91.69
CA ALA A 51 5.87 -6.18 -92.20
C ALA A 51 5.23 -7.55 -92.46
N TYR A 52 5.99 -8.51 -93.01
CA TYR A 52 5.51 -9.89 -93.20
C TYR A 52 5.21 -10.58 -91.86
N LEU A 53 6.09 -10.46 -90.86
CA LEU A 53 5.92 -11.06 -89.54
C LEU A 53 4.83 -10.38 -88.68
N GLN A 54 4.42 -9.17 -89.05
CA GLN A 54 3.27 -8.47 -88.45
C GLN A 54 1.93 -8.89 -89.07
N HIS A 55 1.95 -9.59 -90.21
CA HIS A 55 0.73 -9.97 -90.92
C HIS A 55 -0.02 -11.10 -90.18
N THR A 56 -1.05 -10.75 -89.43
CA THR A 56 -1.77 -11.64 -88.50
C THR A 56 -2.50 -12.79 -89.17
N LYS A 57 -2.89 -12.65 -90.44
CA LYS A 57 -3.64 -13.67 -91.19
C LYS A 57 -2.75 -14.69 -91.93
N SER A 58 -1.43 -14.62 -91.80
CA SER A 58 -0.52 -15.56 -92.46
C SER A 58 -0.33 -16.82 -91.59
N PRO A 59 -0.71 -18.03 -92.06
CA PRO A 59 -0.52 -19.27 -91.29
C PRO A 59 0.93 -19.50 -90.89
N ALA A 60 1.89 -19.06 -91.72
CA ALA A 60 3.31 -19.18 -91.42
C ALA A 60 3.75 -18.32 -90.21
N VAL A 61 3.14 -17.16 -90.00
CA VAL A 61 3.44 -16.28 -88.86
C VAL A 61 2.86 -16.88 -87.57
N GLU A 62 1.70 -17.52 -87.64
CA GLU A 62 1.08 -18.20 -86.51
C GLU A 62 1.88 -19.43 -86.06
N ILE A 63 2.37 -20.23 -87.01
CA ILE A 63 3.31 -21.33 -86.73
C ILE A 63 4.60 -20.81 -86.10
N LEU A 64 5.11 -19.65 -86.54
CA LEU A 64 6.29 -19.01 -85.94
C LEU A 64 6.05 -18.47 -84.52
N ARG A 65 4.80 -18.09 -84.18
CA ARG A 65 4.42 -17.70 -82.81
C ARG A 65 4.26 -18.90 -81.90
N GLN A 66 3.61 -19.98 -82.38
CA GLN A 66 3.51 -21.25 -81.65
C GLN A 66 4.89 -21.86 -81.38
N ALA A 67 5.80 -21.71 -82.34
CA ALA A 67 7.20 -22.09 -82.15
C ALA A 67 8.02 -20.99 -81.45
N GLU A 68 7.41 -19.98 -80.82
CA GLU A 68 8.06 -18.92 -80.01
C GLU A 68 9.26 -18.24 -80.70
N VAL A 69 9.28 -18.18 -82.04
CA VAL A 69 10.33 -17.48 -82.82
C VAL A 69 9.99 -16.00 -82.97
N VAL A 70 8.70 -15.70 -83.01
CA VAL A 70 8.14 -14.34 -82.99
C VAL A 70 7.32 -14.20 -81.72
N SER A 71 7.64 -13.21 -80.89
CA SER A 71 6.89 -12.95 -79.66
C SER A 71 5.43 -12.63 -79.96
N SER A 72 4.52 -13.25 -79.22
CA SER A 72 3.11 -12.87 -79.27
C SER A 72 2.90 -11.46 -78.66
N PRO A 73 1.80 -10.77 -78.95
CA PRO A 73 1.45 -9.51 -78.28
C PRO A 73 1.40 -9.67 -76.74
N GLU A 74 0.93 -10.82 -76.25
CA GLU A 74 0.90 -11.14 -74.83
C GLU A 74 2.31 -11.29 -74.24
N ASP A 75 3.23 -11.94 -74.95
CA ASP A 75 4.64 -12.05 -74.51
C ASP A 75 5.33 -10.69 -74.47
N LEU A 76 5.06 -9.82 -75.44
CA LEU A 76 5.57 -8.44 -75.45
C LEU A 76 5.04 -7.64 -74.26
N MET A 77 3.76 -7.81 -73.93
CA MET A 77 3.14 -7.18 -72.77
C MET A 77 3.72 -7.73 -71.46
N ASN A 78 3.87 -9.04 -71.32
CA ASN A 78 4.48 -9.68 -70.16
C ASN A 78 5.93 -9.24 -69.96
N MET A 79 6.73 -9.18 -71.04
CA MET A 79 8.09 -8.63 -70.98
C MET A 79 8.11 -7.16 -70.56
N SER A 80 7.11 -6.37 -70.97
CA SER A 80 6.97 -4.98 -70.53
C SER A 80 6.67 -4.88 -69.03
N ILE A 81 5.76 -5.72 -68.53
CA ILE A 81 5.42 -5.80 -67.10
C ILE A 81 6.63 -6.22 -66.26
N GLU A 82 7.33 -7.29 -66.67
CA GLU A 82 8.55 -7.75 -65.98
C GLU A 82 9.64 -6.68 -65.96
N LYS A 83 9.79 -5.93 -67.07
CA LYS A 83 10.76 -4.84 -67.16
C LYS A 83 10.38 -3.68 -66.24
N ALA A 84 9.11 -3.30 -66.17
CA ALA A 84 8.62 -2.26 -65.26
C ALA A 84 8.87 -2.65 -63.80
N ALA A 85 8.47 -3.86 -63.41
CA ALA A 85 8.69 -4.37 -62.05
C ALA A 85 10.17 -4.43 -61.66
N LEU A 86 11.06 -4.81 -62.60
CA LEU A 86 12.51 -4.79 -62.36
C LEU A 86 13.07 -3.38 -62.18
N GLU A 87 12.54 -2.38 -62.88
CA GLU A 87 12.97 -1.00 -62.72
C GLU A 87 12.48 -0.43 -61.37
N ASP A 88 11.27 -0.76 -60.93
CA ASP A 88 10.77 -0.38 -59.60
C ASP A 88 11.58 -1.00 -58.46
N ILE A 89 11.98 -2.26 -58.60
CA ILE A 89 12.88 -2.91 -57.64
C ILE A 89 14.24 -2.19 -57.60
N LYS A 90 14.74 -1.75 -58.76
CA LYS A 90 16.01 -1.04 -58.86
C LYS A 90 15.94 0.34 -58.20
N THR A 91 14.86 1.11 -58.40
CA THR A 91 14.68 2.40 -57.72
C THR A 91 14.60 2.25 -56.20
N ALA A 92 13.92 1.20 -55.70
CA ALA A 92 13.90 0.87 -54.28
C ALA A 92 15.28 0.53 -53.71
N ILE A 93 16.09 -0.24 -54.47
CA ILE A 93 17.47 -0.56 -54.12
C ILE A 93 18.35 0.70 -54.07
N GLU A 94 18.21 1.60 -55.04
CA GLU A 94 18.96 2.85 -55.10
C GLU A 94 18.62 3.78 -53.94
N SER A 95 17.33 3.90 -53.58
CA SER A 95 16.87 4.62 -52.39
C SER A 95 17.44 4.07 -51.07
N CYS A 96 17.59 2.74 -50.97
CA CYS A 96 18.22 2.13 -49.80
C CYS A 96 19.75 2.35 -49.76
N LYS A 97 20.41 2.45 -50.91
CA LYS A 97 21.87 2.71 -50.97
C LYS A 97 22.24 4.11 -50.48
N THR A 98 21.40 5.11 -50.76
CA THR A 98 21.66 6.51 -50.38
C THR A 98 21.45 6.74 -48.88
N LYS A 99 20.54 5.99 -48.25
CA LYS A 99 20.22 6.11 -46.82
C LYS A 99 21.16 5.26 -45.94
N ARG A 100 22.00 5.91 -45.13
CA ARG A 100 22.93 5.26 -44.17
C ARG A 100 22.30 4.99 -42.79
N SER A 101 21.13 4.35 -42.72
CA SER A 101 20.47 3.97 -41.45
C SER A 101 20.44 2.45 -41.22
N LYS A 102 20.26 2.02 -39.96
CA LYS A 102 20.08 0.60 -39.62
C LYS A 102 18.85 0.00 -40.33
N ASP A 103 17.77 0.77 -40.42
CA ASP A 103 16.52 0.33 -41.06
C ASP A 103 16.64 0.24 -42.58
N SER A 104 17.40 1.15 -43.20
CA SER A 104 17.74 1.07 -44.63
C SER A 104 18.57 -0.18 -44.93
N PHE A 105 19.52 -0.51 -44.05
CA PHE A 105 20.32 -1.72 -44.17
C PHE A 105 19.48 -3.00 -44.04
N LEU A 106 18.52 -3.04 -43.11
CA LEU A 106 17.59 -4.16 -42.96
C LEU A 106 16.68 -4.29 -44.19
N SER A 107 16.09 -3.18 -44.65
CA SER A 107 15.25 -3.13 -45.85
C SER A 107 15.98 -3.66 -47.09
N MET A 108 17.25 -3.27 -47.24
CA MET A 108 18.11 -3.76 -48.32
C MET A 108 18.37 -5.28 -48.26
N ASN A 109 18.53 -5.84 -47.06
CA ASN A 109 18.71 -7.28 -46.89
C ASN A 109 17.42 -8.05 -47.22
N VAL A 110 16.25 -7.52 -46.86
CA VAL A 110 14.95 -8.10 -47.20
C VAL A 110 14.77 -8.08 -48.72
N LEU A 111 14.91 -6.93 -49.36
CA LEU A 111 14.75 -6.77 -50.81
C LEU A 111 15.63 -7.75 -51.59
N VAL A 112 16.92 -7.84 -51.23
CA VAL A 112 17.86 -8.73 -51.90
C VAL A 112 17.54 -10.21 -51.64
N ALA A 113 17.08 -10.57 -50.44
CA ALA A 113 16.66 -11.94 -50.16
C ALA A 113 15.41 -12.32 -50.96
N SER A 114 14.44 -11.41 -51.12
CA SER A 114 13.21 -11.65 -51.90
C SER A 114 13.50 -11.97 -53.36
N ILE A 115 14.42 -11.24 -53.98
CA ILE A 115 14.77 -11.40 -55.40
C ILE A 115 15.85 -12.46 -55.67
N SER A 116 16.43 -13.09 -54.66
CA SER A 116 17.53 -14.05 -54.83
C SER A 116 17.06 -15.49 -54.60
N GLY A 117 15.96 -15.90 -55.25
CA GLY A 117 15.34 -17.21 -55.08
C GLY A 117 15.92 -18.33 -55.96
N GLU A 118 15.37 -19.54 -55.79
CA GLU A 118 15.84 -20.78 -56.44
C GLU A 118 15.71 -20.73 -57.98
N LYS A 119 14.62 -20.17 -58.52
CA LYS A 119 14.44 -19.99 -59.98
C LYS A 119 15.58 -19.23 -60.67
N ILE A 120 16.12 -18.19 -60.01
CA ILE A 120 17.26 -17.40 -60.54
C ILE A 120 18.57 -18.18 -60.41
N THR A 121 18.63 -19.11 -59.44
CA THR A 121 19.77 -19.99 -59.24
C THR A 121 19.82 -21.10 -60.29
N GLU A 122 18.68 -21.69 -60.64
CA GLU A 122 18.51 -22.74 -61.64
C GLU A 122 18.76 -22.23 -63.06
N THR A 123 18.18 -21.08 -63.41
CA THR A 123 18.35 -20.41 -64.72
C THR A 123 19.74 -19.78 -64.93
N ARG A 124 20.65 -19.89 -63.94
CA ARG A 124 22.01 -19.32 -63.97
C ARG A 124 22.08 -17.81 -64.30
N CYS A 125 20.98 -17.07 -64.12
CA CYS A 125 20.87 -15.65 -64.49
C CYS A 125 21.38 -14.64 -63.45
N ARG A 126 21.95 -15.09 -62.32
CA ARG A 126 22.40 -14.22 -61.21
C ARG A 126 23.30 -13.06 -61.65
N LYS A 127 24.26 -13.31 -62.55
CA LYS A 127 25.18 -12.27 -63.04
C LYS A 127 24.45 -11.19 -63.84
N ASN A 128 23.50 -11.59 -64.68
CA ASN A 128 22.71 -10.69 -65.51
C ASN A 128 21.74 -9.85 -64.64
N LEU A 129 21.11 -10.48 -63.65
CA LEU A 129 20.25 -9.79 -62.70
C LEU A 129 21.02 -8.78 -61.85
N ALA A 130 22.21 -9.16 -61.35
CA ALA A 130 23.08 -8.27 -60.60
C ALA A 130 23.46 -7.02 -61.42
N LYS A 131 23.77 -7.21 -62.71
CA LYS A 131 24.09 -6.12 -63.63
C LYS A 131 22.88 -5.21 -63.87
N LYS A 132 21.69 -5.78 -64.10
CA LYS A 132 20.45 -5.00 -64.28
C LYS A 132 20.09 -4.16 -63.05
N LEU A 133 20.29 -4.69 -61.84
CA LEU A 133 19.97 -4.02 -60.57
C LEU A 133 21.11 -3.17 -59.98
N GLY A 134 22.26 -3.10 -60.66
CA GLY A 134 23.45 -2.37 -60.17
C GLY A 134 23.98 -2.88 -58.83
N LEU A 135 23.95 -4.20 -58.59
CA LEU A 135 24.41 -4.83 -57.35
C LEU A 135 25.65 -5.71 -57.55
N PRO A 136 26.53 -5.84 -56.54
CA PRO A 136 27.60 -6.82 -56.61
C PRO A 136 27.01 -8.23 -56.48
N VAL A 137 27.46 -9.16 -57.33
CA VAL A 137 26.98 -10.56 -57.38
C VAL A 137 27.03 -11.24 -56.00
N ARG A 138 28.04 -10.93 -55.18
CA ARG A 138 28.18 -11.44 -53.81
C ARG A 138 26.97 -11.09 -52.92
N ARG A 139 26.31 -9.95 -53.14
CA ARG A 139 25.14 -9.52 -52.36
C ARG A 139 23.91 -10.38 -52.68
N LEU A 140 23.68 -10.72 -53.95
CA LEU A 140 22.63 -11.68 -54.32
C LEU A 140 22.91 -13.08 -53.75
N SER A 141 24.18 -13.53 -53.76
CA SER A 141 24.56 -14.80 -53.13
C SER A 141 24.30 -14.82 -51.62
N ARG A 142 24.53 -13.70 -50.92
CA ARG A 142 24.19 -13.55 -49.50
C ARG A 142 22.68 -13.49 -49.29
N GLY A 143 21.95 -12.79 -50.17
CA GLY A 143 20.48 -12.78 -50.19
C GLY A 143 19.90 -14.18 -50.26
N ASN A 144 20.41 -15.02 -51.16
CA ASN A 144 19.96 -16.41 -51.29
C ASN A 144 20.20 -17.21 -49.99
N ARG A 145 21.39 -17.09 -49.37
CA ARG A 145 21.67 -17.75 -48.08
C ARG A 145 20.76 -17.27 -46.96
N ASN A 146 20.47 -15.97 -46.91
CA ASN A 146 19.54 -15.42 -45.93
C ASN A 146 18.13 -15.96 -46.19
N ARG A 147 17.68 -15.96 -47.45
CA ARG A 147 16.38 -16.53 -47.86
C ARG A 147 16.26 -18.00 -47.48
N THR A 148 17.25 -18.83 -47.77
CA THR A 148 17.22 -20.26 -47.40
C THR A 148 17.20 -20.45 -45.88
N THR A 149 17.86 -19.58 -45.12
CA THR A 149 17.82 -19.62 -43.65
C THR A 149 16.44 -19.23 -43.13
N ILE A 150 15.84 -18.15 -43.65
CA ILE A 150 14.51 -17.65 -43.27
C ILE A 150 13.43 -18.70 -43.58
N LEU A 151 13.48 -19.31 -44.78
CA LEU A 151 12.50 -20.32 -45.20
C LEU A 151 12.64 -21.65 -44.45
N LYS A 152 13.81 -21.94 -43.87
CA LYS A 152 14.05 -23.18 -43.10
C LYS A 152 13.89 -23.01 -41.59
N SER A 153 13.85 -21.78 -41.07
CA SER A 153 13.70 -21.51 -39.64
C SER A 153 12.23 -21.38 -39.25
N GLU A 154 11.82 -21.95 -38.11
CA GLU A 154 10.48 -21.78 -37.53
C GLU A 154 10.09 -20.32 -37.23
N LYS A 155 11.06 -19.45 -36.96
CA LYS A 155 10.84 -18.00 -36.76
C LYS A 155 10.93 -17.26 -38.09
N SER A 156 9.86 -17.27 -38.86
CA SER A 156 9.76 -16.72 -40.22
C SER A 156 9.73 -15.18 -40.27
N CYS A 157 10.80 -14.49 -39.88
CA CYS A 157 10.88 -13.03 -39.98
C CYS A 157 12.02 -12.58 -40.91
N TRP A 158 11.65 -11.99 -42.05
CA TRP A 158 12.59 -11.45 -43.04
C TRP A 158 13.47 -10.31 -42.50
N ALA A 159 13.05 -9.65 -41.42
CA ALA A 159 13.80 -8.58 -40.77
C ALA A 159 14.74 -9.05 -39.64
N TYR A 160 14.62 -10.30 -39.20
CA TYR A 160 15.27 -10.79 -37.97
C TYR A 160 16.57 -11.54 -38.29
N VAL A 161 17.69 -10.81 -38.38
CA VAL A 161 19.03 -11.42 -38.44
C VAL A 161 19.62 -11.40 -37.03
N CYS A 162 19.42 -12.47 -36.24
CA CYS A 162 20.18 -12.64 -35.00
C CYS A 162 21.68 -12.61 -35.32
N ARG A 163 22.42 -11.67 -34.70
CA ARG A 163 23.88 -11.80 -34.64
C ARG A 163 24.18 -13.06 -33.83
N LYS A 164 25.10 -13.91 -34.29
CA LYS A 164 25.62 -15.01 -33.47
C LYS A 164 26.13 -14.43 -32.15
N THR A 165 25.67 -14.98 -31.03
CA THR A 165 26.17 -14.64 -29.69
C THR A 165 27.66 -14.96 -29.63
N ARG A 166 28.45 -14.06 -29.06
CA ARG A 166 29.89 -14.27 -28.89
C ARG A 166 30.14 -15.32 -27.79
N LYS A 167 31.26 -16.03 -27.85
CA LYS A 167 31.60 -17.11 -26.89
C LYS A 167 31.79 -16.63 -25.45
N ASP A 168 32.12 -15.36 -25.27
CA ASP A 168 32.29 -14.64 -24.00
C ASP A 168 30.97 -14.06 -23.45
N ALA A 169 29.85 -14.30 -24.12
CA ALA A 169 28.55 -13.85 -23.62
C ALA A 169 28.14 -14.65 -22.39
N LEU A 170 27.64 -13.95 -21.37
CA LEU A 170 27.03 -14.53 -20.18
C LEU A 170 26.01 -15.61 -20.55
N SER A 171 26.12 -16.78 -19.91
CA SER A 171 25.15 -17.86 -20.08
C SER A 171 23.76 -17.37 -19.65
N GLU A 172 22.72 -17.89 -20.32
CA GLU A 172 21.35 -17.54 -19.98
C GLU A 172 20.97 -17.99 -18.57
N GLU A 173 21.57 -19.07 -18.08
CA GLU A 173 21.42 -19.54 -16.69
C GLU A 173 21.95 -18.52 -15.69
N THR A 174 23.17 -18.01 -15.89
CA THR A 174 23.74 -16.99 -15.00
C THR A 174 22.92 -15.69 -15.02
N LYS A 175 22.40 -15.29 -16.20
CA LYS A 175 21.52 -14.12 -16.29
C LYS A 175 20.21 -14.32 -15.54
N ARG A 176 19.57 -15.49 -15.67
CA ARG A 176 18.33 -15.83 -14.94
C ARG A 176 18.57 -15.88 -13.44
N LEU A 177 19.69 -16.46 -13.01
CA LEU A 177 20.06 -16.52 -11.61
C LEU A 177 20.27 -15.11 -11.04
N ALA A 178 21.01 -14.24 -11.72
CA ALA A 178 21.14 -12.84 -11.35
C ALA A 178 19.79 -12.10 -11.34
N TYR A 179 18.96 -12.31 -12.36
CA TYR A 179 17.60 -11.73 -12.46
C TYR A 179 16.71 -12.12 -11.28
N ASN A 180 16.72 -13.40 -10.90
CA ASN A 180 15.96 -13.92 -9.77
C ASN A 180 16.52 -13.44 -8.43
N PHE A 181 17.83 -13.29 -8.32
CA PHE A 181 18.47 -12.81 -7.10
C PHE A 181 18.03 -11.39 -6.74
N TRP A 182 17.81 -10.52 -7.74
CA TRP A 182 17.25 -9.19 -7.52
C TRP A 182 15.86 -9.21 -6.85
N MET A 183 15.08 -10.28 -7.02
CA MET A 183 13.72 -10.42 -6.44
C MET A 183 13.71 -11.10 -5.07
N LYS A 184 14.87 -11.52 -4.54
CA LYS A 184 14.95 -12.24 -3.28
C LYS A 184 14.50 -11.35 -2.10
N PRO A 185 13.74 -11.88 -1.13
CA PRO A 185 13.43 -11.18 0.12
C PRO A 185 14.70 -10.70 0.82
N GLY A 186 14.70 -9.47 1.33
CA GLY A 186 15.89 -8.82 1.92
C GLY A 186 16.78 -8.06 0.93
N ILE A 187 16.55 -8.21 -0.38
CA ILE A 187 17.17 -7.41 -1.45
C ILE A 187 16.15 -6.44 -2.04
N SER A 188 14.99 -6.96 -2.44
CA SER A 188 13.87 -6.13 -2.85
C SER A 188 12.56 -6.65 -2.31
N ARG A 189 11.62 -5.74 -2.09
CA ARG A 189 10.27 -6.04 -1.60
C ARG A 189 9.19 -5.57 -2.58
N PRO A 190 8.10 -6.32 -2.79
CA PRO A 190 6.98 -5.83 -3.58
C PRO A 190 6.31 -4.64 -2.90
N THR A 191 5.76 -3.73 -3.70
CA THR A 191 4.91 -2.63 -3.22
C THR A 191 3.53 -3.18 -2.82
N GLY A 192 3.04 -2.85 -1.62
CA GLY A 192 1.73 -3.33 -1.16
C GLY A 192 0.53 -2.73 -1.91
N ASN A 193 0.75 -1.74 -2.78
CA ASN A 193 -0.30 -1.07 -3.52
C ASN A 193 -0.57 -1.78 -4.85
N LYS A 194 -1.79 -2.32 -5.04
CA LYS A 194 -2.21 -2.97 -6.30
C LYS A 194 -2.12 -2.03 -7.52
N ALA A 195 -2.13 -0.71 -7.30
CA ALA A 195 -1.98 0.28 -8.37
C ALA A 195 -0.53 0.50 -8.83
N ASP A 196 0.47 0.06 -8.05
CA ASP A 196 1.89 0.21 -8.39
C ASP A 196 2.35 -0.90 -9.33
N VAL A 197 1.92 -0.80 -10.60
CA VAL A 197 2.27 -1.74 -11.67
C VAL A 197 3.13 -1.03 -12.71
N LYS A 198 4.29 -1.61 -13.04
CA LYS A 198 5.12 -1.12 -14.14
C LYS A 198 4.83 -1.93 -15.40
N ARG A 199 4.68 -1.22 -16.52
CA ARG A 199 4.40 -1.82 -17.82
C ARG A 199 5.62 -1.73 -18.72
N GLU A 200 5.96 -2.83 -19.38
CA GLU A 200 6.96 -2.87 -20.44
C GLU A 200 6.28 -3.27 -21.75
N ARG A 201 6.56 -2.52 -22.82
CA ARG A 201 5.96 -2.77 -24.14
C ARG A 201 6.75 -3.84 -24.86
N ILE A 202 6.13 -5.00 -25.11
CA ILE A 202 6.74 -6.11 -25.87
C ILE A 202 6.42 -6.02 -27.36
N GLY A 203 5.31 -5.37 -27.73
CA GLY A 203 4.90 -5.23 -29.13
C GLY A 203 3.95 -4.05 -29.38
N PRO A 204 3.44 -3.89 -30.60
CA PRO A 204 2.38 -2.93 -30.90
C PRO A 204 1.15 -3.21 -30.03
N LYS A 205 0.83 -2.28 -29.12
CA LYS A 205 -0.29 -2.40 -28.15
C LYS A 205 -0.24 -3.60 -27.20
N ILE A 206 0.88 -4.31 -27.10
CA ILE A 206 1.06 -5.46 -26.19
C ILE A 206 2.05 -5.06 -25.08
N TYR A 207 1.62 -5.22 -23.83
CA TYR A 207 2.37 -4.84 -22.64
C TYR A 207 2.43 -6.01 -21.65
N THR A 208 3.60 -6.22 -21.05
CA THR A 208 3.69 -6.99 -19.80
C THR A 208 3.57 -6.05 -18.62
N CYS A 209 2.91 -6.55 -17.58
CA CYS A 209 2.62 -5.81 -16.36
C CYS A 209 3.21 -6.60 -15.20
N HIS A 210 4.07 -5.96 -14.42
CA HIS A 210 4.59 -6.54 -13.18
C HIS A 210 4.39 -5.56 -12.02
N GLN A 211 4.11 -6.11 -10.84
CA GLN A 211 4.10 -5.36 -9.59
C GLN A 211 5.46 -4.70 -9.38
N VAL A 212 5.47 -3.46 -8.90
CA VAL A 212 6.72 -2.74 -8.62
C VAL A 212 7.39 -3.32 -7.39
N TYR A 213 8.69 -3.55 -7.47
CA TYR A 213 9.55 -3.94 -6.36
C TYR A 213 10.48 -2.78 -5.97
N LEU A 214 10.68 -2.59 -4.67
CA LEU A 214 11.54 -1.57 -4.08
C LEU A 214 12.82 -2.22 -3.58
N LEU A 215 13.98 -1.68 -3.95
CA LEU A 215 15.28 -2.12 -3.42
C LEU A 215 15.40 -1.73 -1.94
N GLU A 216 15.74 -2.68 -1.08
CA GLU A 216 16.00 -2.44 0.35
C GLU A 216 17.48 -2.12 0.62
N LYS A 217 18.36 -2.58 -0.27
CA LYS A 217 19.80 -2.37 -0.25
C LYS A 217 20.28 -1.54 -1.43
N THR A 218 21.48 -0.97 -1.33
CA THR A 218 22.10 -0.32 -2.49
C THR A 218 22.47 -1.35 -3.56
N GLN A 219 22.52 -0.95 -4.84
CA GLN A 219 22.87 -1.89 -5.93
C GLN A 219 24.25 -2.54 -5.71
N THR A 220 25.17 -1.80 -5.08
CA THR A 220 26.50 -2.28 -4.72
C THR A 220 26.44 -3.34 -3.61
N GLU A 221 25.67 -3.12 -2.54
CA GLU A 221 25.47 -4.11 -1.48
C GLU A 221 24.85 -5.41 -2.02
N VAL A 222 23.86 -5.31 -2.92
CA VAL A 222 23.25 -6.48 -3.55
C VAL A 222 24.26 -7.25 -4.40
N TYR A 223 25.17 -6.56 -5.09
CA TYR A 223 26.24 -7.21 -5.83
C TYR A 223 27.23 -7.93 -4.90
N ILE A 224 27.61 -7.30 -3.78
CA ILE A 224 28.47 -7.93 -2.77
C ILE A 224 27.80 -9.20 -2.23
N ASP A 225 26.51 -9.12 -1.85
CA ASP A 225 25.73 -10.29 -1.43
C ASP A 225 25.67 -11.37 -2.50
N PHE A 226 25.52 -11.00 -3.78
CA PHE A 226 25.51 -11.95 -4.89
C PHE A 226 26.85 -12.69 -5.00
N THR A 227 27.96 -11.96 -4.93
CA THR A 227 29.31 -12.57 -4.98
C THR A 227 29.62 -13.44 -3.77
N ALA A 228 29.10 -13.09 -2.59
CA ALA A 228 29.22 -13.90 -1.38
C ALA A 228 28.41 -15.20 -1.46
N ASN A 229 27.18 -15.15 -1.99
CA ASN A 229 26.33 -16.33 -2.15
C ASN A 229 26.76 -17.23 -3.32
N TYR A 230 27.37 -16.67 -4.35
CA TYR A 230 27.77 -17.39 -5.57
C TYR A 230 29.23 -17.11 -5.96
N PRO A 231 30.21 -17.51 -5.13
CA PRO A 231 31.63 -17.18 -5.35
C PRO A 231 32.20 -17.79 -6.65
N CYS A 232 31.60 -18.87 -7.15
CA CYS A 232 32.03 -19.51 -8.40
C CYS A 232 31.64 -18.73 -9.67
N ILE A 233 30.70 -17.78 -9.58
CA ILE A 233 30.20 -17.01 -10.74
C ILE A 233 31.02 -15.72 -10.89
N LYS A 234 31.87 -15.68 -11.92
CA LYS A 234 32.65 -14.47 -12.26
C LYS A 234 31.79 -13.49 -13.07
N LEU A 235 31.04 -12.65 -12.37
CA LEU A 235 30.19 -11.60 -12.94
C LEU A 235 30.67 -10.23 -12.47
N SER A 236 30.86 -9.28 -13.39
CA SER A 236 31.19 -7.90 -13.01
C SER A 236 29.94 -7.12 -12.58
N GLN A 237 30.10 -6.14 -11.68
CA GLN A 237 28.99 -5.34 -11.15
C GLN A 237 28.09 -4.75 -12.24
N ARG A 238 28.67 -4.11 -13.27
CA ARG A 238 27.89 -3.55 -14.40
C ARG A 238 27.08 -4.62 -15.13
N SER A 239 27.61 -5.83 -15.27
CA SER A 239 26.91 -6.93 -15.93
C SER A 239 25.76 -7.46 -15.07
N PHE A 240 25.95 -7.49 -13.75
CA PHE A 240 24.92 -7.84 -12.77
C PHE A 240 23.78 -6.80 -12.73
N GLU A 241 24.12 -5.51 -12.72
CA GLU A 241 23.14 -4.41 -12.77
C GLU A 241 22.32 -4.41 -14.07
N ASN A 242 22.92 -4.80 -15.19
CA ASN A 242 22.20 -4.98 -16.46
C ASN A 242 21.20 -6.15 -16.42
N CYS A 243 21.35 -7.10 -15.49
CA CYS A 243 20.39 -8.18 -15.27
C CYS A 243 19.23 -7.75 -14.35
N LYS A 244 19.19 -6.49 -13.88
CA LYS A 244 18.14 -5.99 -13.00
C LYS A 244 16.78 -5.94 -13.72
N PRO A 245 15.73 -6.59 -13.17
CA PRO A 245 14.36 -6.48 -13.68
C PRO A 245 13.87 -5.04 -13.82
N TYR A 246 13.13 -4.75 -14.90
CA TYR A 246 12.66 -3.39 -15.19
C TYR A 246 11.70 -2.83 -14.12
N PHE A 247 10.96 -3.70 -13.42
CA PHE A 247 9.98 -3.35 -12.38
C PHE A 247 10.59 -3.13 -10.99
N ILE A 248 11.91 -3.38 -10.82
CA ILE A 248 12.64 -3.06 -9.61
C ILE A 248 13.18 -1.63 -9.68
N ARG A 249 12.96 -0.84 -8.63
CA ARG A 249 13.44 0.54 -8.54
C ARG A 249 13.92 0.91 -7.11
N PRO A 250 14.77 1.93 -6.97
CA PRO A 250 15.16 2.43 -5.65
C PRO A 250 13.97 3.04 -4.89
N VAL A 251 14.09 3.05 -3.57
CA VAL A 251 13.16 3.72 -2.64
C VAL A 251 13.21 5.23 -2.87
N ARG A 252 12.04 5.88 -2.89
CA ARG A 252 11.85 7.33 -2.91
C ARG A 252 11.16 7.78 -1.62
N PRO A 253 11.23 9.07 -1.23
CA PRO A 253 10.52 9.56 -0.05
C PRO A 253 9.03 9.23 -0.01
N LYS A 254 8.37 9.21 -1.18
CA LYS A 254 6.95 8.82 -1.32
C LYS A 254 6.64 7.34 -1.10
N ASP A 255 7.66 6.48 -1.09
CA ASP A 255 7.52 5.05 -0.81
C ASP A 255 7.67 4.74 0.68
N ARG A 256 7.85 5.78 1.50
CA ARG A 256 7.84 5.70 2.96
C ARG A 256 6.50 5.12 3.39
N GLN A 257 6.56 4.04 4.16
CA GLN A 257 5.38 3.53 4.85
C GLN A 257 5.09 4.50 6.00
N THR A 258 3.96 5.20 5.90
CA THR A 258 3.46 6.14 6.91
C THR A 258 2.27 5.55 7.65
N CYS A 259 2.06 6.01 8.88
CA CYS A 259 0.98 5.57 9.76
C CYS A 259 1.04 4.06 10.04
N CYS A 260 2.24 3.51 10.25
CA CYS A 260 2.41 2.12 10.62
C CYS A 260 1.95 1.88 12.06
N CYS A 261 1.28 0.76 12.31
CA CYS A 261 0.97 0.34 13.67
C CYS A 261 2.25 0.11 14.49
N ARG A 262 2.32 0.73 15.66
CA ARG A 262 3.43 0.59 16.63
C ARG A 262 3.69 -0.88 16.92
N TYR A 263 2.66 -1.64 17.31
CA TYR A 263 2.78 -3.05 17.68
C TYR A 263 3.40 -3.87 16.55
N HIS A 264 2.93 -3.68 15.30
CA HIS A 264 3.47 -4.41 14.14
C HIS A 264 4.90 -4.04 13.80
N VAL A 265 5.29 -2.77 13.89
CA VAL A 265 6.66 -2.34 13.61
C VAL A 265 7.61 -2.88 14.67
N GLU A 266 7.22 -2.73 15.94
CA GLU A 266 8.02 -3.12 17.09
C GLU A 266 8.23 -4.64 17.12
N ILE A 267 7.16 -5.43 17.05
CA ILE A 267 7.30 -6.89 17.08
C ILE A 267 8.06 -7.44 15.88
N LYS A 268 7.94 -6.84 14.68
CA LYS A 268 8.71 -7.26 13.50
C LYS A 268 10.19 -6.97 13.66
N SER A 269 10.54 -5.81 14.22
CA SER A 269 11.94 -5.43 14.47
C SER A 269 12.56 -6.39 15.50
N VAL A 270 11.87 -6.57 16.64
CA VAL A 270 12.29 -7.45 17.73
C VAL A 270 12.38 -8.91 17.27
N PHE A 271 11.37 -9.42 16.56
CA PHE A 271 11.36 -10.78 15.99
C PHE A 271 12.57 -11.01 15.09
N LYS A 272 12.88 -10.06 14.18
CA LYS A 272 14.03 -10.19 13.28
C LYS A 272 15.34 -10.24 14.06
N CYS A 273 15.50 -9.42 15.10
CA CYS A 273 16.68 -9.47 15.96
C CYS A 273 16.78 -10.81 16.72
N CYS A 274 15.69 -11.29 17.30
CA CYS A 274 15.65 -12.59 18.01
C CYS A 274 16.03 -13.75 17.08
N MET A 275 15.41 -13.82 15.89
CA MET A 275 15.68 -14.91 14.94
C MET A 275 17.10 -14.84 14.36
N ASN A 276 17.65 -13.64 14.15
CA ASN A 276 19.05 -13.50 13.74
C ASN A 276 20.02 -13.95 14.83
N PHE A 277 19.73 -13.61 16.09
CA PHE A 277 20.52 -14.08 17.23
C PHE A 277 20.48 -15.61 17.33
N ARG A 278 19.28 -16.20 17.28
CA ARG A 278 19.09 -17.65 17.28
C ARG A 278 19.81 -18.36 16.13
N LYS A 279 19.70 -17.83 14.89
CA LYS A 279 20.45 -18.35 13.71
C LYS A 279 21.96 -18.30 13.92
N LYS A 280 22.47 -17.25 14.55
CA LYS A 280 23.90 -17.10 14.83
C LYS A 280 24.37 -18.18 15.81
N MET A 281 23.65 -18.36 16.92
CA MET A 281 24.00 -19.34 17.96
C MET A 281 23.97 -20.78 17.44
N LEU A 282 22.94 -21.14 16.65
CA LEU A 282 22.84 -22.48 16.07
C LEU A 282 23.95 -22.77 15.04
N ASN A 283 24.46 -21.76 14.34
CA ASN A 283 25.57 -21.94 13.40
C ASN A 283 26.95 -21.99 14.07
N GLU A 284 27.09 -21.44 15.27
CA GLU A 284 28.37 -21.38 16.00
C GLU A 284 28.61 -22.60 16.89
N ASN A 285 27.55 -23.34 17.24
CA ASN A 285 27.61 -24.46 18.16
C ASN A 285 26.99 -25.73 17.53
N ASP A 286 27.85 -26.65 17.07
CA ASP A 286 27.47 -27.96 16.48
C ASP A 286 26.72 -28.88 17.49
N ALA A 287 26.71 -28.52 18.77
CA ALA A 287 26.01 -29.25 19.84
C ALA A 287 24.47 -29.10 19.80
N TYR A 288 23.93 -28.21 18.96
CA TYR A 288 22.49 -27.91 18.92
C TYR A 288 21.68 -28.74 17.92
N ASP A 289 22.31 -29.63 17.13
CA ASP A 289 21.62 -30.52 16.18
C ASP A 289 20.61 -31.48 16.87
N GLU A 290 20.74 -31.70 18.18
CA GLU A 290 19.82 -32.51 19.00
C GLU A 290 18.75 -31.69 19.76
N THR A 291 18.75 -30.35 19.67
CA THR A 291 17.75 -29.53 20.36
C THR A 291 16.50 -29.30 19.51
N ASN A 292 15.30 -29.38 20.13
CA ASN A 292 14.00 -29.14 19.46
C ASN A 292 13.75 -27.66 19.07
N VAL A 293 14.76 -26.79 19.23
CA VAL A 293 14.63 -25.34 19.07
C VAL A 293 14.64 -24.97 17.59
N LYS A 294 13.46 -24.55 17.12
CA LYS A 294 13.27 -24.14 15.72
C LYS A 294 13.55 -22.65 15.52
N VAL A 295 14.04 -22.35 14.32
CA VAL A 295 14.13 -21.00 13.78
C VAL A 295 12.88 -20.74 12.94
N TYR A 296 12.16 -19.67 13.26
CA TYR A 296 10.92 -19.32 12.58
C TYR A 296 11.17 -18.26 11.50
N ASP A 297 10.52 -18.44 10.35
CA ASP A 297 10.58 -17.46 9.26
C ASP A 297 9.47 -16.41 9.38
N TYR A 298 8.33 -16.76 10.00
CA TYR A 298 7.18 -15.87 10.17
C TYR A 298 6.72 -15.77 11.63
N ILE A 299 6.22 -14.58 12.01
CA ILE A 299 5.66 -14.31 13.34
C ILE A 299 4.42 -15.17 13.60
N SER A 300 3.63 -15.45 12.55
CA SER A 300 2.46 -16.34 12.63
C SER A 300 2.81 -17.71 13.20
N ASP A 301 3.99 -18.22 12.86
CA ASP A 301 4.40 -19.57 13.23
C ASP A 301 4.69 -19.63 14.74
N ILE A 302 5.28 -18.56 15.30
CA ILE A 302 5.48 -18.43 16.76
C ILE A 302 4.14 -18.25 17.47
N VAL A 303 3.24 -17.45 16.89
CA VAL A 303 1.89 -17.27 17.45
C VAL A 303 1.17 -18.62 17.53
N ASP A 304 1.22 -19.41 16.46
CA ASP A 304 0.62 -20.75 16.38
C ASP A 304 1.21 -21.72 17.42
N VAL A 305 2.52 -21.64 17.71
CA VAL A 305 3.18 -22.46 18.76
C VAL A 305 2.76 -22.04 20.17
N THR A 306 2.56 -20.74 20.41
CA THR A 306 2.20 -20.23 21.74
C THR A 306 0.70 -20.32 22.06
N LEU A 307 -0.15 -20.66 21.07
CA LEU A 307 -1.60 -20.75 21.21
C LEU A 307 -2.08 -22.19 21.02
N CYS A 308 -3.31 -22.50 21.44
CA CYS A 308 -3.93 -23.79 21.09
C CYS A 308 -4.26 -23.85 19.59
N ASN A 309 -4.44 -25.07 19.09
CA ASN A 309 -4.81 -25.34 17.69
C ASN A 309 -6.03 -24.52 17.25
N LYS A 310 -6.04 -24.15 15.97
CA LYS A 310 -7.14 -23.40 15.34
C LYS A 310 -8.38 -24.28 15.19
N GLU A 311 -9.54 -23.71 15.45
CA GLU A 311 -10.84 -24.25 15.04
C GLU A 311 -11.32 -23.40 13.85
N ASP A 312 -11.69 -24.02 12.74
CA ASP A 312 -12.11 -23.32 11.51
C ASP A 312 -11.14 -22.21 11.04
N GLN A 313 -9.84 -22.47 11.12
CA GLN A 313 -8.75 -21.55 10.73
C GLN A 313 -8.56 -20.31 11.63
N VAL A 314 -9.24 -20.23 12.79
CA VAL A 314 -9.10 -19.13 13.75
C VAL A 314 -8.79 -19.68 15.16
N HIS A 315 -8.00 -18.97 15.95
CA HIS A 315 -7.79 -19.33 17.35
C HIS A 315 -8.97 -18.90 18.22
N LYS A 316 -9.31 -19.70 19.24
CA LYS A 316 -10.30 -19.31 20.26
C LYS A 316 -9.89 -18.01 20.94
N ILE A 317 -10.87 -17.16 21.23
CA ILE A 317 -10.60 -15.88 21.89
C ILE A 317 -10.07 -16.01 23.30
N ALA A 318 -10.48 -17.03 24.05
CA ALA A 318 -9.89 -17.31 25.36
C ALA A 318 -8.36 -17.56 25.25
N CYS A 319 -7.89 -18.18 24.15
CA CYS A 319 -6.46 -18.33 23.89
C CYS A 319 -5.80 -16.99 23.50
N LEU A 320 -6.46 -16.19 22.65
CA LEU A 320 -5.95 -14.88 22.23
C LEU A 320 -5.86 -13.88 23.40
N LYS A 321 -6.82 -13.92 24.33
CA LYS A 321 -6.82 -13.13 25.57
C LYS A 321 -5.82 -13.66 26.62
N ARG A 322 -5.26 -14.86 26.41
CA ARG A 322 -4.38 -15.60 27.34
C ARG A 322 -5.07 -16.04 28.63
N ASP A 323 -6.39 -16.24 28.58
CA ASP A 323 -7.20 -16.78 29.68
C ASP A 323 -7.20 -18.32 29.71
N CYS A 324 -6.71 -18.96 28.64
CA CYS A 324 -6.60 -20.42 28.55
C CYS A 324 -5.35 -20.93 29.29
N GLY A 325 -5.54 -21.81 30.29
CA GLY A 325 -4.45 -22.41 31.06
C GLY A 325 -3.57 -23.40 30.28
N GLU A 326 -4.02 -23.86 29.10
CA GLU A 326 -3.27 -24.77 28.26
C GLU A 326 -2.33 -24.07 27.28
N CYS A 327 -2.42 -22.75 27.07
CA CYS A 327 -1.59 -22.02 26.11
C CYS A 327 -0.81 -20.88 26.78
N GLY A 328 0.30 -20.46 26.19
CA GLY A 328 1.13 -19.43 26.80
C GLY A 328 2.40 -19.16 26.03
N VAL A 329 2.97 -17.98 26.25
CA VAL A 329 4.26 -17.59 25.66
C VAL A 329 5.40 -18.48 26.15
N ASN A 330 5.25 -19.09 27.34
CA ASN A 330 6.21 -20.03 27.93
C ASN A 330 6.37 -21.33 27.15
N LYS A 331 5.45 -21.65 26.22
CA LYS A 331 5.60 -22.79 25.31
C LYS A 331 6.67 -22.58 24.24
N LEU A 332 7.10 -21.32 24.04
CA LEU A 332 8.21 -21.04 23.16
C LEU A 332 9.51 -21.49 23.84
N GLU A 333 10.08 -22.58 23.36
CA GLU A 333 11.39 -23.06 23.82
C GLU A 333 12.47 -22.03 23.49
N LEU A 334 13.27 -21.67 24.50
CA LEU A 334 14.39 -20.74 24.43
C LEU A 334 15.72 -21.49 24.62
N LEU A 335 16.78 -21.00 23.96
CA LEU A 335 18.15 -21.47 24.18
C LEU A 335 18.68 -20.94 25.51
N THR A 336 19.70 -21.62 26.06
CA THR A 336 20.37 -21.19 27.30
C THR A 336 20.91 -19.77 27.21
N GLU A 337 21.52 -19.41 26.08
CA GLU A 337 22.11 -18.11 25.76
C GLU A 337 21.06 -17.01 25.55
N GLU A 338 19.81 -17.39 25.32
CA GLU A 338 18.68 -16.45 25.22
C GLU A 338 18.13 -16.09 26.61
N THR A 339 18.44 -16.91 27.61
CA THR A 339 18.06 -16.74 29.02
C THR A 339 19.24 -16.42 29.95
N ASP A 340 20.46 -16.32 29.41
CA ASP A 340 21.68 -16.08 30.17
C ASP A 340 21.83 -14.62 30.62
N ASP A 341 21.72 -14.39 31.94
CA ASP A 341 21.88 -13.06 32.56
C ASP A 341 23.27 -12.83 33.17
N LEU A 342 24.25 -13.71 32.88
CA LEU A 342 25.63 -13.48 33.32
C LEU A 342 26.19 -12.17 32.71
N ASP A 343 27.14 -11.54 33.41
CA ASP A 343 27.80 -10.31 32.91
C ASP A 343 28.66 -10.57 31.65
N THR A 344 28.95 -11.84 31.36
CA THR A 344 29.60 -12.30 30.14
C THR A 344 28.64 -12.49 28.96
N ALA A 345 27.33 -12.33 29.18
CA ALA A 345 26.31 -12.54 28.16
C ALA A 345 26.47 -11.57 26.98
N GLN A 346 26.14 -12.04 25.77
CA GLN A 346 26.35 -11.26 24.57
C GLN A 346 25.41 -10.04 24.51
N ILE A 347 25.99 -8.86 24.27
CA ILE A 347 25.24 -7.62 24.03
C ILE A 347 24.67 -7.64 22.61
N VAL A 348 23.37 -7.36 22.50
CA VAL A 348 22.62 -7.30 21.24
C VAL A 348 22.08 -5.89 21.02
N LYS A 349 22.14 -5.44 19.77
CA LYS A 349 21.58 -4.14 19.34
C LYS A 349 20.18 -4.34 18.76
N TRP A 350 19.19 -3.64 19.30
CA TRP A 350 17.80 -3.74 18.86
C TRP A 350 17.06 -2.41 19.05
N GLU A 351 15.79 -2.35 18.64
CA GLU A 351 15.01 -1.11 18.61
C GLU A 351 13.66 -1.29 19.31
N LYS A 352 13.27 -0.32 20.16
CA LYS A 352 11.95 -0.26 20.80
C LYS A 352 11.39 1.15 20.87
N PHE A 353 10.07 1.28 21.00
CA PHE A 353 9.44 2.59 21.10
C PHE A 353 9.45 3.09 22.54
N GLU A 354 10.05 4.26 22.77
CA GLU A 354 10.06 4.96 24.06
C GLU A 354 9.55 6.40 23.91
N LYS A 355 8.91 6.91 24.97
CA LYS A 355 8.55 8.33 25.05
C LYS A 355 9.79 9.10 25.47
N VAL A 356 10.29 9.96 24.59
CA VAL A 356 11.47 10.80 24.82
C VAL A 356 11.02 12.25 24.98
N ASP A 357 11.52 12.93 26.01
CA ASP A 357 11.29 14.36 26.21
C ASP A 357 12.17 15.16 25.23
N ILE A 358 11.52 15.87 24.31
CA ILE A 358 12.19 16.77 23.37
C ILE A 358 11.98 18.20 23.86
N LYS A 359 13.07 18.91 24.15
CA LYS A 359 13.05 20.34 24.45
C LYS A 359 12.73 21.12 23.17
N VAL A 360 11.59 21.80 23.15
CA VAL A 360 11.22 22.75 22.09
C VAL A 360 11.63 24.16 22.55
N LYS A 361 11.87 25.08 21.61
CA LYS A 361 12.20 26.48 21.94
C LYS A 361 11.18 27.05 22.93
N GLY A 362 11.66 27.62 24.04
CA GLY A 362 10.82 28.27 25.07
C GLY A 362 10.47 27.38 26.28
N ASN A 363 11.43 26.63 26.83
CA ASN A 363 11.32 25.78 28.04
C ASN A 363 10.21 24.70 28.05
N LYS A 364 9.39 24.56 27.00
CA LYS A 364 8.38 23.50 26.89
C LYS A 364 9.03 22.18 26.46
N THR A 365 8.79 21.13 27.24
CA THR A 365 9.15 19.75 26.91
C THR A 365 7.94 19.04 26.29
N ILE A 366 8.14 18.43 25.12
CA ILE A 366 7.10 17.62 24.48
C ILE A 366 7.55 16.16 24.53
N LYS A 367 6.71 15.29 25.11
CA LYS A 367 6.89 13.84 25.08
C LYS A 367 6.59 13.31 23.70
N LYS A 368 7.60 12.84 22.98
CA LYS A 368 7.44 12.24 21.65
C LYS A 368 7.78 10.76 21.69
N LEU A 369 6.91 9.93 21.11
CA LEU A 369 7.20 8.51 20.92
C LEU A 369 8.22 8.35 19.78
N VAL A 370 9.39 7.79 20.08
CA VAL A 370 10.49 7.60 19.14
C VAL A 370 10.98 6.16 19.18
N LEU A 371 11.39 5.63 18.02
CA LEU A 371 12.06 4.34 17.94
C LEU A 371 13.52 4.51 18.36
N VAL A 372 13.86 4.02 19.56
CA VAL A 372 15.18 4.17 20.19
C VAL A 372 15.99 2.90 19.96
N LYS A 373 17.27 3.07 19.60
CA LYS A 373 18.24 1.96 19.52
C LYS A 373 18.75 1.66 20.93
N LYS A 374 18.64 0.40 21.33
CA LYS A 374 19.09 -0.15 22.61
C LYS A 374 20.23 -1.13 22.37
N GLU A 375 21.18 -1.15 23.30
CA GLU A 375 22.26 -2.13 23.37
C GLU A 375 22.12 -2.79 24.74
N THR A 376 21.58 -4.01 24.78
CA THR A 376 21.25 -4.73 26.03
C THR A 376 21.70 -6.18 25.94
N LYS A 377 21.60 -6.93 27.04
CA LYS A 377 21.77 -8.39 27.02
C LYS A 377 20.67 -9.06 26.19
N ALA A 378 20.94 -10.28 25.70
CA ALA A 378 19.96 -11.07 24.94
C ALA A 378 18.69 -11.36 25.74
N VAL A 379 18.80 -11.58 27.06
CA VAL A 379 17.67 -11.84 27.97
C VAL A 379 16.63 -10.73 27.93
N GLU A 380 17.07 -9.47 27.94
CA GLU A 380 16.16 -8.33 27.88
C GLU A 380 15.41 -8.27 26.54
N LEU A 381 16.08 -8.60 25.44
CA LEU A 381 15.48 -8.66 24.11
C LEU A 381 14.38 -9.74 24.05
N PHE A 382 14.67 -10.96 24.52
CA PHE A 382 13.71 -12.06 24.51
C PHE A 382 12.58 -11.85 25.52
N SER A 383 12.86 -11.27 26.68
CA SER A 383 11.83 -10.90 27.66
C SER A 383 10.83 -9.89 27.08
N HIS A 384 11.33 -8.83 26.42
CA HIS A 384 10.50 -7.87 25.72
C HIS A 384 9.72 -8.51 24.55
N PHE A 385 10.34 -9.43 23.82
CA PHE A 385 9.67 -10.18 22.76
C PHE A 385 8.49 -11.02 23.28
N LEU A 386 8.69 -11.74 24.38
CA LEU A 386 7.62 -12.52 25.02
C LEU A 386 6.49 -11.62 25.53
N GLU A 387 6.80 -10.44 26.06
CA GLU A 387 5.79 -9.45 26.47
C GLU A 387 4.94 -8.98 25.27
N LEU A 388 5.58 -8.64 24.15
CA LEU A 388 4.87 -8.28 22.91
C LEU A 388 3.99 -9.42 22.40
N LEU A 389 4.45 -10.68 22.49
CA LEU A 389 3.68 -11.87 22.08
C LEU A 389 2.45 -12.15 22.96
N LYS A 390 2.36 -11.59 24.17
CA LYS A 390 1.15 -11.70 25.00
C LYS A 390 0.00 -10.93 24.38
N SER A 391 0.23 -9.70 23.94
CA SER A 391 -0.81 -8.78 23.47
C SER A 391 -1.01 -8.78 21.94
N PHE A 392 0.03 -9.09 21.17
CA PHE A 392 0.03 -9.00 19.71
C PHE A 392 -1.04 -9.86 19.01
N PRO A 393 -1.26 -11.15 19.36
CA PRO A 393 -2.24 -11.98 18.67
C PRO A 393 -3.66 -11.42 18.75
N LEU A 394 -4.04 -10.91 19.94
CA LEU A 394 -5.35 -10.28 20.14
C LEU A 394 -5.48 -9.00 19.33
N HIS A 395 -4.47 -8.12 19.32
CA HIS A 395 -4.48 -6.91 18.51
C HIS A 395 -4.62 -7.22 17.00
N GLN A 396 -3.88 -8.21 16.49
CA GLN A 396 -3.99 -8.66 15.10
C GLN A 396 -5.38 -9.21 14.78
N HIS A 397 -5.96 -10.00 15.70
CA HIS A 397 -7.30 -10.54 15.53
C HIS A 397 -8.34 -9.42 15.47
N ARG A 398 -8.31 -8.46 16.40
CA ARG A 398 -9.24 -7.30 16.41
C ARG A 398 -9.15 -6.48 15.12
N ALA A 399 -7.94 -6.18 14.66
CA ALA A 399 -7.72 -5.46 13.40
C ALA A 399 -8.28 -6.21 12.19
N THR A 400 -8.09 -7.52 12.15
CA THR A 400 -8.59 -8.36 11.04
C THR A 400 -10.12 -8.50 11.10
N TRP A 401 -10.66 -8.68 12.30
CA TRP A 401 -12.09 -8.82 12.54
C TRP A 401 -12.85 -7.54 12.17
N GLN A 402 -12.47 -6.38 12.71
CA GLN A 402 -13.17 -5.12 12.42
C GLN A 402 -13.16 -4.77 10.93
N ASN A 403 -12.02 -4.99 10.26
CA ASN A 403 -11.94 -4.82 8.81
C ASN A 403 -12.83 -5.80 8.05
N LYS A 404 -12.90 -7.07 8.48
CA LYS A 404 -13.81 -8.05 7.89
C LYS A 404 -15.27 -7.61 8.05
N GLN A 405 -15.68 -7.19 9.23
CA GLN A 405 -17.05 -6.75 9.50
C GLN A 405 -17.43 -5.50 8.69
N PHE A 406 -16.51 -4.54 8.53
CA PHE A 406 -16.69 -3.39 7.65
C PHE A 406 -16.92 -3.81 6.19
N LEU A 407 -16.08 -4.71 5.66
CA LEU A 407 -16.22 -5.21 4.29
C LEU A 407 -17.51 -6.01 4.09
N THR A 408 -17.91 -6.82 5.07
CA THR A 408 -19.18 -7.55 5.04
C THR A 408 -20.36 -6.59 4.92
N LEU A 409 -20.42 -5.55 5.76
CA LEU A 409 -21.49 -4.54 5.70
C LEU A 409 -21.52 -3.78 4.37
N LEU A 410 -20.37 -3.49 3.77
CA LEU A 410 -20.32 -2.84 2.45
C LEU A 410 -20.74 -3.76 1.31
N THR A 411 -20.54 -5.07 1.45
CA THR A 411 -20.89 -6.06 0.42
C THR A 411 -22.40 -6.31 0.40
N ASP A 412 -23.00 -6.35 1.59
CA ASP A 412 -24.44 -6.56 1.78
C ASP A 412 -25.01 -5.40 2.62
N LEU A 413 -25.07 -4.23 2.01
CA LEU A 413 -25.65 -3.05 2.64
C LEU A 413 -27.18 -3.14 2.56
N PRO A 414 -27.92 -3.11 3.68
CA PRO A 414 -29.38 -3.12 3.63
C PRO A 414 -29.94 -1.81 3.06
N GLN A 415 -31.13 -1.90 2.48
CA GLN A 415 -31.84 -0.72 2.00
C GLN A 415 -32.08 0.29 3.13
N ASN A 416 -32.09 1.58 2.77
CA ASN A 416 -32.22 2.71 3.70
C ASN A 416 -31.09 2.79 4.75
N HIS A 417 -30.00 2.02 4.61
CA HIS A 417 -28.81 2.17 5.44
C HIS A 417 -27.78 3.06 4.74
N CYS A 418 -26.98 3.78 5.51
CA CYS A 418 -25.87 4.59 5.01
C CYS A 418 -24.60 4.25 5.81
N VAL A 419 -23.46 4.10 5.13
CA VAL A 419 -22.17 3.90 5.78
C VAL A 419 -21.29 5.13 5.55
N CYS A 420 -20.79 5.71 6.63
CA CYS A 420 -19.86 6.83 6.60
C CYS A 420 -18.51 6.43 7.21
N VAL A 421 -17.42 6.60 6.47
CA VAL A 421 -16.06 6.39 6.97
C VAL A 421 -15.40 7.74 7.18
N HIS A 422 -15.15 8.12 8.44
CA HIS A 422 -14.65 9.43 8.81
C HIS A 422 -13.17 9.41 9.17
N ASP A 423 -12.45 10.44 8.72
CA ASP A 423 -11.08 10.70 9.14
C ASP A 423 -10.73 12.20 9.00
N PHE A 424 -9.80 12.65 9.83
CA PHE A 424 -9.18 13.96 9.68
C PHE A 424 -7.92 13.81 8.82
N SER A 425 -7.92 14.42 7.65
CA SER A 425 -6.66 14.58 6.92
C SER A 425 -5.78 15.56 7.69
N GLU A 426 -4.48 15.27 7.77
CA GLU A 426 -3.48 16.23 8.25
C GLU A 426 -3.72 17.60 7.60
N ASN A 427 -3.68 18.65 8.42
CA ASN A 427 -3.95 20.03 8.02
C ASN A 427 -3.20 20.42 6.75
N TYR A 428 -3.91 21.10 5.85
CA TYR A 428 -3.30 21.69 4.67
C TYR A 428 -2.56 22.96 5.07
N ARG A 429 -1.27 23.00 4.79
CA ARG A 429 -0.45 24.19 4.99
C ARG A 429 -0.50 25.03 3.73
N CYS A 430 -1.09 26.21 3.83
CA CYS A 430 -1.06 27.19 2.74
C CYS A 430 0.40 27.60 2.50
N THR A 431 0.87 27.41 1.26
CA THR A 431 2.20 27.81 0.82
C THR A 431 2.09 28.74 -0.35
N ASP A 432 2.90 29.80 -0.39
CA ASP A 432 2.95 30.71 -1.52
C ASP A 432 3.86 30.20 -2.63
N LEU A 433 3.57 30.59 -3.88
CA LEU A 433 4.53 30.41 -4.98
C LEU A 433 5.82 31.22 -4.74
N LYS A 434 5.70 32.38 -4.10
CA LYS A 434 6.80 33.26 -3.71
C LYS A 434 6.66 33.59 -2.22
N GLU A 435 7.26 32.76 -1.36
CA GLU A 435 7.20 32.96 0.09
C GLU A 435 8.05 34.18 0.51
N LEU A 436 7.42 35.15 1.17
CA LEU A 436 8.09 36.23 1.88
C LEU A 436 8.85 35.65 3.09
N GLN A 437 10.02 36.21 3.42
CA GLN A 437 10.87 35.73 4.52
C GLN A 437 10.15 35.76 5.88
N SER A 438 9.20 36.67 6.09
CA SER A 438 8.37 36.77 7.30
C SER A 438 7.32 35.64 7.40
N SER A 439 6.75 35.19 6.28
CA SER A 439 5.73 34.13 6.23
C SER A 439 6.29 32.73 6.54
N TYR A 440 7.62 32.59 6.62
CA TYR A 440 8.27 31.31 6.94
C TYR A 440 7.97 30.80 8.36
N PHE A 441 7.66 31.69 9.31
CA PHE A 441 7.48 31.35 10.73
C PHE A 441 6.04 31.02 11.14
N GLN A 442 5.03 31.47 10.38
CA GLN A 442 3.61 31.23 10.66
C GLN A 442 2.87 30.95 9.35
N LYS A 443 2.61 29.68 9.05
CA LYS A 443 1.81 29.27 7.88
C LYS A 443 0.36 29.09 8.30
N THR A 444 -0.58 29.62 7.51
CA THR A 444 -2.00 29.34 7.70
C THR A 444 -2.25 27.85 7.48
N GLU A 445 -2.85 27.20 8.48
CA GLU A 445 -3.23 25.80 8.40
C GLU A 445 -4.76 25.70 8.26
N VAL A 446 -5.20 24.79 7.39
CA VAL A 446 -6.59 24.52 7.08
C VAL A 446 -6.93 23.09 7.44
N SER A 447 -8.00 22.90 8.22
CA SER A 447 -8.49 21.58 8.58
C SER A 447 -9.34 20.99 7.46
N ILE A 448 -9.11 19.71 7.17
CA ILE A 448 -9.83 18.96 6.16
C ILE A 448 -10.36 17.68 6.81
N HIS A 449 -11.67 17.63 7.01
CA HIS A 449 -12.36 16.40 7.35
C HIS A 449 -12.78 15.69 6.07
N VAL A 450 -12.54 14.38 6.01
CA VAL A 450 -12.92 13.53 4.88
C VAL A 450 -13.88 12.46 5.37
N THR A 451 -15.04 12.37 4.72
CA THR A 451 -16.01 11.30 4.90
C THR A 451 -16.22 10.56 3.58
N ILE A 452 -16.08 9.24 3.59
CA ILE A 452 -16.50 8.40 2.46
C ILE A 452 -17.91 7.90 2.76
N ILE A 453 -18.84 8.23 1.88
CA ILE A 453 -20.25 7.85 2.02
C ILE A 453 -20.53 6.71 1.06
N HIS A 454 -21.09 5.62 1.59
CA HIS A 454 -21.63 4.51 0.83
C HIS A 454 -23.14 4.42 1.10
N ARG A 455 -23.93 4.49 0.05
CA ARG A 455 -25.39 4.45 0.11
C ARG A 455 -25.97 3.81 -1.14
N HIS A 456 -27.23 3.41 -1.09
CA HIS A 456 -27.95 2.98 -2.27
C HIS A 456 -28.17 4.14 -3.26
N ALA A 457 -28.18 3.82 -4.55
CA ALA A 457 -28.49 4.77 -5.61
C ALA A 457 -29.94 5.27 -5.51
N VAL A 458 -30.13 6.57 -5.76
CA VAL A 458 -31.45 7.22 -5.80
C VAL A 458 -31.76 7.57 -7.25
N LEU A 459 -32.90 7.11 -7.79
CA LEU A 459 -33.23 7.27 -9.20
C LEU A 459 -33.18 8.72 -9.69
N GLU A 460 -33.80 9.64 -8.95
CA GLU A 460 -33.87 11.07 -9.32
C GLU A 460 -32.51 11.77 -9.33
N TYR A 461 -31.55 11.30 -8.52
CA TYR A 461 -30.26 11.97 -8.33
C TYR A 461 -29.09 11.26 -9.03
N ASP A 462 -29.13 9.93 -9.10
CA ASP A 462 -28.07 9.08 -9.66
C ASP A 462 -28.40 8.54 -11.06
N GLY A 463 -29.68 8.64 -11.48
CA GLY A 463 -30.19 8.11 -12.74
C GLY A 463 -30.33 6.59 -12.77
N VAL A 464 -30.15 5.93 -11.62
CA VAL A 464 -30.25 4.48 -11.45
C VAL A 464 -30.97 4.21 -10.12
N GLU A 465 -31.94 3.32 -10.15
CA GLU A 465 -32.65 2.86 -8.95
C GLU A 465 -31.93 1.65 -8.35
N SER A 466 -31.85 1.63 -7.02
CA SER A 466 -31.27 0.52 -6.28
C SER A 466 -32.39 -0.26 -5.60
N THR A 467 -32.51 -1.56 -5.90
CA THR A 467 -33.54 -2.43 -5.32
C THR A 467 -32.90 -3.52 -4.46
N THR A 468 -33.70 -4.30 -3.72
CA THR A 468 -33.20 -5.43 -2.92
C THR A 468 -32.63 -6.55 -3.80
N GLU A 469 -33.19 -6.75 -5.00
CA GLU A 469 -32.72 -7.77 -5.95
C GLU A 469 -31.49 -7.31 -6.74
N PHE A 470 -31.40 -6.00 -7.03
CA PHE A 470 -30.30 -5.38 -7.75
C PHE A 470 -29.77 -4.17 -6.95
N PRO A 471 -28.93 -4.42 -5.92
CA PRO A 471 -28.38 -3.36 -5.10
C PRO A 471 -27.26 -2.63 -5.84
N GLU A 472 -27.52 -1.37 -6.19
CA GLU A 472 -26.54 -0.44 -6.74
C GLU A 472 -26.03 0.48 -5.62
N ILE A 473 -24.77 0.31 -5.23
CA ILE A 473 -24.11 1.09 -4.16
C ILE A 473 -23.27 2.22 -4.77
N ILE A 474 -23.59 3.44 -4.38
CA ILE A 474 -22.87 4.66 -4.77
C ILE A 474 -21.85 5.00 -3.69
N THR A 475 -20.60 5.23 -4.11
CA THR A 475 -19.53 5.72 -3.25
C THR A 475 -19.21 7.19 -3.57
N GLU A 476 -19.27 8.03 -2.55
CA GLU A 476 -19.07 9.49 -2.65
C GLU A 476 -18.00 9.95 -1.66
N HIS A 477 -17.22 10.94 -2.05
CA HIS A 477 -16.24 11.55 -1.15
C HIS A 477 -16.77 12.91 -0.70
N PHE A 478 -16.99 13.06 0.59
CA PHE A 478 -17.50 14.27 1.22
C PHE A 478 -16.40 14.95 2.02
N PHE A 479 -16.15 16.22 1.75
CA PHE A 479 -15.09 17.00 2.37
C PHE A 479 -15.71 18.16 3.13
N VAL A 480 -15.32 18.33 4.39
CA VAL A 480 -15.59 19.55 5.16
C VAL A 480 -14.28 20.27 5.38
N ILE A 481 -14.22 21.53 4.91
CA ILE A 481 -13.04 22.38 4.96
C ILE A 481 -13.34 23.53 5.93
N SER A 482 -12.46 23.73 6.90
CA SER A 482 -12.63 24.77 7.93
C SER A 482 -11.30 25.38 8.34
N SER A 483 -11.35 26.62 8.84
CA SER A 483 -10.24 27.28 9.53
C SER A 483 -10.05 26.80 10.98
N ASP A 484 -11.04 26.12 11.56
CA ASP A 484 -10.97 25.59 12.93
C ASP A 484 -10.02 24.39 13.02
N GLN A 485 -9.07 24.40 13.97
CA GLN A 485 -8.03 23.39 14.15
C GLN A 485 -8.16 22.60 15.46
N GLN A 486 -9.27 22.73 16.20
CA GLN A 486 -9.41 22.07 17.50
C GLN A 486 -9.65 20.57 17.36
N HIS A 487 -10.26 20.14 16.23
CA HIS A 487 -10.58 18.75 15.91
C HIS A 487 -11.28 18.03 17.07
N ASP A 488 -12.20 18.73 17.74
CA ASP A 488 -12.95 18.23 18.87
C ASP A 488 -14.25 17.54 18.43
N GLN A 489 -15.01 17.07 19.40
CA GLN A 489 -16.32 16.47 19.17
C GLN A 489 -17.32 17.41 18.48
N HIS A 490 -17.22 18.73 18.73
CA HIS A 490 -18.12 19.73 18.18
C HIS A 490 -17.90 19.85 16.67
N TYR A 491 -16.64 19.79 16.23
CA TYR A 491 -16.30 19.65 14.82
C TYR A 491 -16.97 18.41 14.22
N VAL A 492 -16.81 17.26 14.86
CA VAL A 492 -17.39 15.99 14.38
C VAL A 492 -18.93 16.04 14.34
N HIS A 493 -19.57 16.72 15.30
CA HIS A 493 -21.01 16.95 15.29
C HIS A 493 -21.45 17.83 14.11
N GLU A 494 -20.76 18.95 13.85
CA GLU A 494 -21.07 19.81 12.70
C GLU A 494 -20.86 19.10 11.36
N VAL A 495 -19.84 18.24 11.25
CA VAL A 495 -19.65 17.37 10.07
C VAL A 495 -20.84 16.44 9.87
N ARG A 496 -21.31 15.76 10.93
CA ARG A 496 -22.50 14.88 10.88
C ARG A 496 -23.74 15.64 10.43
N LYS A 497 -23.92 16.86 10.94
CA LYS A 497 -25.00 17.75 10.50
C LYS A 497 -24.93 18.05 9.00
N LYS A 498 -23.76 18.41 8.48
CA LYS A 498 -23.56 18.68 7.04
C LYS A 498 -23.82 17.45 6.16
N ILE A 499 -23.49 16.25 6.64
CA ILE A 499 -23.79 15.00 5.94
C ILE A 499 -25.30 14.75 5.92
N THR A 500 -25.97 14.93 7.05
CA THR A 500 -27.43 14.76 7.17
C THR A 500 -28.18 15.74 6.26
N GLU A 501 -27.79 17.03 6.29
CA GLU A 501 -28.31 18.06 5.38
C GLU A 501 -28.15 17.66 3.91
N TYR A 502 -27.01 17.07 3.55
CA TYR A 502 -26.76 16.58 2.20
C TYR A 502 -27.65 15.38 1.83
N LEU A 503 -27.73 14.35 2.68
CA LEU A 503 -28.56 13.16 2.42
C LEU A 503 -30.04 13.53 2.30
N ASN A 504 -30.51 14.47 3.12
CA ASN A 504 -31.87 15.02 3.02
C ASN A 504 -32.08 15.80 1.71
N SER A 505 -31.07 16.56 1.25
CA SER A 505 -31.17 17.32 -0.02
C SER A 505 -31.32 16.46 -1.27
N ILE A 506 -30.93 15.19 -1.20
CA ILE A 506 -31.09 14.21 -2.28
C ILE A 506 -32.24 13.23 -2.00
N SER A 507 -33.08 13.53 -1.01
CA SER A 507 -34.22 12.71 -0.59
C SER A 507 -33.85 11.25 -0.26
N TYR A 508 -32.66 11.01 0.30
CA TYR A 508 -32.24 9.67 0.70
C TYR A 508 -32.81 9.31 2.09
N PRO A 509 -33.69 8.31 2.21
CA PRO A 509 -34.34 7.96 3.47
C PRO A 509 -33.38 7.14 4.36
N VAL A 510 -32.58 7.81 5.19
CA VAL A 510 -31.67 7.13 6.13
C VAL A 510 -32.46 6.61 7.33
N HIS A 511 -32.69 5.30 7.40
CA HIS A 511 -33.21 4.64 8.60
C HIS A 511 -32.09 4.32 9.60
N THR A 512 -30.99 3.76 9.08
CA THR A 512 -29.83 3.34 9.89
C THR A 512 -28.55 3.99 9.38
N MET A 513 -27.86 4.73 10.26
CA MET A 513 -26.54 5.29 9.97
C MET A 513 -25.44 4.46 10.62
N HIS A 514 -24.45 4.03 9.84
CA HIS A 514 -23.27 3.30 10.31
C HIS A 514 -22.02 4.15 10.10
N GLU A 515 -21.39 4.56 11.17
CA GLU A 515 -20.13 5.28 11.11
C GLU A 515 -18.95 4.36 11.41
N PHE A 516 -17.87 4.53 10.66
CA PHE A 516 -16.59 3.89 10.88
C PHE A 516 -15.51 4.96 11.01
N THR A 517 -14.72 4.89 12.07
CA THR A 517 -13.66 5.88 12.31
C THR A 517 -12.53 5.26 13.13
N ASP A 518 -11.45 6.03 13.31
CA ASP A 518 -10.36 5.63 14.18
C ASP A 518 -10.74 5.81 15.66
N GLY A 519 -9.96 5.19 16.55
CA GLY A 519 -10.18 5.30 17.99
C GLY A 519 -9.55 6.54 18.61
N CYS A 520 -9.34 7.64 17.87
CA CYS A 520 -8.66 8.82 18.40
C CYS A 520 -9.46 9.43 19.55
N ALA A 521 -8.85 9.44 20.75
CA ALA A 521 -9.53 9.87 21.96
C ALA A 521 -9.95 11.34 21.93
N ALA A 522 -9.16 12.21 21.30
CA ALA A 522 -9.47 13.63 21.20
C ALA A 522 -10.66 13.92 20.25
N GLN A 523 -10.84 13.08 19.23
CA GLN A 523 -11.74 13.35 18.09
C GLN A 523 -13.03 12.53 18.14
N TYR A 524 -12.92 11.22 18.32
CA TYR A 524 -14.03 10.28 18.09
C TYR A 524 -14.35 9.37 19.27
N LYS A 525 -13.41 9.19 20.20
CA LYS A 525 -13.48 8.17 21.25
C LYS A 525 -13.21 8.72 22.66
N SER A 526 -13.96 9.75 23.03
CA SER A 526 -14.00 10.32 24.39
C SER A 526 -15.35 10.08 25.08
N ARG A 527 -15.40 10.38 26.39
CA ARG A 527 -16.64 10.42 27.18
C ARG A 527 -17.69 11.34 26.56
N HIS A 528 -17.25 12.50 26.07
CA HIS A 528 -18.14 13.49 25.49
C HIS A 528 -18.61 13.06 24.10
N CYS A 529 -17.74 12.44 23.29
CA CYS A 529 -18.14 11.87 21.99
C CYS A 529 -19.25 10.82 22.16
N PHE A 530 -19.19 10.01 23.21
CA PHE A 530 -20.21 9.00 23.52
C PHE A 530 -21.53 9.66 23.97
N GLY A 531 -21.42 10.79 24.69
CA GLY A 531 -22.56 11.65 25.01
C GLY A 531 -23.24 12.20 23.76
N ASP A 532 -22.48 12.77 22.82
CA ASP A 532 -23.01 13.23 21.53
C ASP A 532 -23.64 12.10 20.71
N ILE A 533 -23.07 10.89 20.77
CA ILE A 533 -23.65 9.71 20.10
C ILE A 533 -25.03 9.40 20.68
N SER A 534 -25.21 9.48 22.00
CA SER A 534 -26.51 9.19 22.65
C SER A 534 -27.65 10.06 22.12
N GLN A 535 -27.36 11.30 21.72
CA GLN A 535 -28.36 12.24 21.19
C GLN A 535 -28.49 12.20 19.65
N THR A 536 -27.58 11.50 18.95
CA THR A 536 -27.48 11.55 17.48
C THR A 536 -28.76 11.12 16.76
N CYS A 537 -29.49 10.12 17.27
CA CYS A 537 -30.79 9.72 16.71
C CYS A 537 -31.84 10.85 16.81
N LYS A 538 -31.86 11.58 17.93
CA LYS A 538 -32.77 12.72 18.14
C LYS A 538 -32.37 13.92 17.28
N ASP A 539 -31.07 14.20 17.19
CA ASP A 539 -30.54 15.37 16.49
C ASP A 539 -30.72 15.29 14.97
N PHE A 540 -30.58 14.09 14.40
CA PHE A 540 -30.58 13.89 12.95
C PHE A 540 -31.76 13.06 12.42
N GLY A 541 -32.62 12.53 13.30
CA GLY A 541 -33.83 11.80 12.92
C GLY A 541 -33.61 10.36 12.45
N TYR A 542 -32.52 9.72 12.87
CA TYR A 542 -32.24 8.30 12.56
C TYR A 542 -33.00 7.37 13.51
N SER A 543 -33.52 6.25 13.01
CA SER A 543 -34.11 5.21 13.87
C SER A 543 -33.03 4.43 14.62
N ASN A 544 -31.94 4.11 13.92
CA ASN A 544 -30.80 3.40 14.48
C ASN A 544 -29.49 4.10 14.09
N PHE A 545 -28.58 4.21 15.05
CA PHE A 545 -27.24 4.73 14.81
C PHE A 545 -26.21 3.75 15.36
N THR A 546 -25.18 3.45 14.57
CA THR A 546 -24.03 2.68 15.04
C THR A 546 -22.74 3.43 14.74
N ARG A 547 -21.85 3.53 15.73
CA ARG A 547 -20.45 3.96 15.52
C ARG A 547 -19.53 2.80 15.80
N ASN A 548 -18.69 2.49 14.82
CA ASN A 548 -17.74 1.41 14.82
C ASN A 548 -16.32 1.99 14.78
N PHE A 549 -15.43 1.43 15.58
CA PHE A 549 -14.04 1.83 15.62
C PHE A 549 -13.17 0.77 14.96
N PHE A 550 -12.26 1.21 14.08
CA PHE A 550 -11.16 0.36 13.66
C PHE A 550 -10.19 0.16 14.83
N GLU A 551 -9.46 -0.96 14.79
CA GLU A 551 -8.37 -1.19 15.73
C GLU A 551 -7.29 -0.09 15.56
N THR A 552 -6.61 0.25 16.64
CA THR A 552 -5.67 1.38 16.68
C THR A 552 -4.61 1.25 15.58
N ALA A 553 -4.44 2.32 14.78
CA ALA A 553 -3.54 2.38 13.61
C ALA A 553 -3.88 1.45 12.43
N HIS A 554 -5.10 0.90 12.37
CA HIS A 554 -5.61 0.08 11.26
C HIS A 554 -6.79 0.70 10.50
N ALA A 555 -7.08 1.98 10.72
CA ALA A 555 -8.17 2.71 10.04
C ALA A 555 -7.84 3.17 8.62
N LYS A 556 -6.65 2.84 8.07
CA LYS A 556 -6.17 3.40 6.80
C LYS A 556 -7.04 2.98 5.62
N GLY A 557 -7.53 3.94 4.85
CA GLY A 557 -8.55 3.66 3.83
C GLY A 557 -8.65 4.69 2.69
N PRO A 558 -9.75 4.64 1.91
CA PRO A 558 -10.00 5.57 0.82
C PRO A 558 -10.02 7.05 1.24
N GLN A 559 -10.38 7.34 2.49
CA GLN A 559 -10.42 8.68 3.07
C GLN A 559 -9.04 9.35 3.14
N ASP A 560 -7.98 8.61 3.50
CA ASP A 560 -6.60 9.11 3.45
C ASP A 560 -6.20 9.53 2.02
N ALA A 561 -6.54 8.67 1.04
CA ALA A 561 -6.21 8.89 -0.36
C ALA A 561 -6.97 10.09 -0.94
N ALA A 562 -8.22 10.28 -0.51
CA ALA A 562 -9.05 11.42 -0.89
C ALA A 562 -8.50 12.74 -0.34
N GLY A 563 -8.16 12.80 0.95
CA GLY A 563 -7.51 13.97 1.55
C GLY A 563 -6.16 14.29 0.92
N GLY A 564 -5.30 13.28 0.74
CA GLY A 564 -4.01 13.43 0.07
C GLY A 564 -4.11 13.89 -1.39
N LEU A 565 -5.18 13.49 -2.11
CA LEU A 565 -5.43 13.96 -3.47
C LEU A 565 -5.75 15.45 -3.51
N LEU A 566 -6.62 15.94 -2.63
CA LEU A 566 -6.99 17.35 -2.52
C LEU A 566 -5.75 18.21 -2.26
N LYS A 567 -4.98 17.88 -1.22
CA LYS A 567 -3.74 18.59 -0.87
C LYS A 567 -2.76 18.65 -2.04
N ARG A 568 -2.51 17.50 -2.67
CA ARG A 568 -1.58 17.42 -3.82
C ARG A 568 -2.04 18.26 -5.02
N GLN A 569 -3.34 18.28 -5.32
CA GLN A 569 -3.84 19.09 -6.45
C GLN A 569 -3.75 20.59 -6.14
N ALA A 570 -4.07 20.99 -4.90
CA ALA A 570 -3.88 22.35 -4.43
C ALA A 570 -2.40 22.78 -4.55
N ASP A 571 -1.47 21.97 -4.04
CA ASP A 571 -0.03 22.24 -4.12
C ASP A 571 0.46 22.38 -5.56
N ILE A 572 0.04 21.47 -6.45
CA ILE A 572 0.42 21.54 -7.87
C ILE A 572 -0.15 22.80 -8.53
N ALA A 573 -1.36 23.23 -8.17
CA ALA A 573 -1.97 24.44 -8.72
C ALA A 573 -1.20 25.69 -8.27
N VAL A 574 -0.82 25.76 -6.99
CA VAL A 574 -0.04 26.87 -6.45
C VAL A 574 1.38 26.90 -7.03
N LEU A 575 2.09 25.76 -7.04
CA LEU A 575 3.45 25.65 -7.60
C LEU A 575 3.52 25.98 -9.09
N ARG A 576 2.41 25.82 -9.82
CA ARG A 576 2.30 26.18 -11.25
C ARG A 576 1.82 27.63 -11.46
N GLY A 577 1.56 28.38 -10.40
CA GLY A 577 1.01 29.74 -10.47
C GLY A 577 -0.40 29.80 -11.06
N ARG A 578 -1.20 28.74 -10.90
CA ARG A 578 -2.57 28.66 -11.43
C ARG A 578 -3.64 29.00 -10.40
N ALA A 579 -3.31 28.90 -9.11
CA ALA A 579 -4.19 29.22 -8.01
C ALA A 579 -3.37 29.86 -6.89
N THR A 580 -4.02 30.71 -6.10
CA THR A 580 -3.50 31.27 -4.86
C THR A 580 -4.41 30.79 -3.75
N ILE A 581 -3.87 30.05 -2.76
CA ILE A 581 -4.66 29.43 -1.70
C ILE A 581 -4.08 29.87 -0.35
N GLN A 582 -4.71 30.86 0.29
CA GLN A 582 -4.21 31.49 1.53
C GLN A 582 -4.98 31.07 2.77
N ASN A 583 -6.20 30.59 2.61
CA ASN A 583 -7.10 30.27 3.70
C ASN A 583 -8.03 29.09 3.34
N ALA A 584 -8.86 28.70 4.30
CA ALA A 584 -9.80 27.59 4.14
C ALA A 584 -10.83 27.83 3.04
N PHE A 585 -11.31 29.06 2.88
CA PHE A 585 -12.28 29.43 1.86
C PHE A 585 -11.69 29.36 0.44
N ASP A 586 -10.45 29.80 0.25
CA ASP A 586 -9.74 29.67 -1.03
C ASP A 586 -9.57 28.20 -1.43
N LEU A 587 -9.21 27.34 -0.47
CA LEU A 587 -9.05 25.91 -0.69
C LEU A 587 -10.39 25.27 -1.09
N TYR A 588 -11.48 25.64 -0.42
CA TYR A 588 -12.82 25.21 -0.76
C TYR A 588 -13.22 25.63 -2.18
N ASN A 589 -13.04 26.90 -2.54
CA ASN A 589 -13.36 27.41 -3.87
C ASN A 589 -12.55 26.69 -4.95
N PHE A 590 -11.25 26.50 -4.71
CA PHE A 590 -10.38 25.73 -5.60
C PHE A 590 -10.92 24.31 -5.82
N ALA A 591 -11.31 23.63 -4.74
CA ALA A 591 -11.80 22.26 -4.79
C ALA A 591 -13.12 22.13 -5.56
N VAL A 592 -14.08 23.03 -5.31
CA VAL A 592 -15.38 23.05 -6.01
C VAL A 592 -15.18 23.27 -7.52
N MET A 593 -14.33 24.23 -7.90
CA MET A 593 -14.10 24.56 -9.32
C MET A 593 -13.36 23.47 -10.09
N ASN A 594 -12.42 22.77 -9.43
CA ASN A 594 -11.46 21.91 -10.14
C ASN A 594 -11.61 20.40 -9.87
N MET A 595 -12.30 19.99 -8.80
CA MET A 595 -12.22 18.62 -8.27
C MET A 595 -13.56 17.90 -8.12
N THR A 596 -14.69 18.58 -8.34
CA THR A 596 -16.05 18.01 -8.22
C THR A 596 -16.29 16.87 -9.21
N GLN A 597 -15.82 17.01 -10.45
CA GLN A 597 -15.94 15.97 -11.48
C GLN A 597 -14.89 14.86 -11.28
N THR A 598 -15.31 13.60 -11.42
CA THR A 598 -14.46 12.43 -11.23
C THR A 598 -14.35 11.61 -12.52
N LYS A 599 -13.20 10.95 -12.70
CA LYS A 599 -12.95 10.02 -13.82
C LYS A 599 -12.76 8.56 -13.35
N SER A 600 -12.91 8.28 -12.04
CA SER A 600 -12.75 6.93 -11.45
C SER A 600 -13.16 6.83 -9.98
N VAL A 601 -13.29 5.58 -9.49
CA VAL A 601 -13.48 5.04 -8.11
C VAL A 601 -14.64 5.59 -7.29
N CYS A 602 -14.83 6.91 -7.21
CA CYS A 602 -15.98 7.54 -6.55
C CYS A 602 -16.87 8.22 -7.60
N LYS A 603 -18.20 8.14 -7.42
CA LYS A 603 -19.17 8.72 -8.36
C LYS A 603 -19.05 10.25 -8.40
N ARG A 604 -18.84 10.89 -7.25
CA ARG A 604 -18.69 12.34 -7.12
C ARG A 604 -17.89 12.74 -5.89
N ARG A 605 -17.40 13.98 -5.89
CA ARG A 605 -16.79 14.65 -4.72
C ARG A 605 -17.64 15.84 -4.33
N LEU A 606 -17.89 15.96 -3.04
CA LEU A 606 -18.74 16.98 -2.44
C LEU A 606 -17.89 17.79 -1.47
N PHE A 607 -17.91 19.10 -1.60
CA PHE A 607 -17.17 19.99 -0.72
C PHE A 607 -18.15 20.86 0.06
N ARG A 608 -17.87 21.07 1.35
CA ARG A 608 -18.57 22.00 2.23
C ARG A 608 -17.55 22.86 2.96
N PHE A 609 -17.89 24.12 3.11
CA PHE A 609 -17.13 25.07 3.90
C PHE A 609 -17.86 25.33 5.22
N VAL A 610 -17.11 25.30 6.32
CA VAL A 610 -17.60 25.62 7.66
C VAL A 610 -16.68 26.68 8.26
N GLU A 611 -17.20 27.89 8.43
CA GLU A 611 -16.42 29.03 8.93
C GLU A 611 -16.24 28.96 10.45
N THR A 612 -17.34 28.73 11.17
CA THR A 612 -17.38 28.66 12.63
C THR A 612 -18.09 27.40 13.10
N ILE A 613 -17.60 26.81 14.18
CA ILE A 613 -18.17 25.61 14.80
C ILE A 613 -18.75 26.03 16.15
N PRO A 614 -20.06 25.84 16.37
CA PRO A 614 -20.71 26.26 17.60
C PRO A 614 -20.25 25.39 18.78
N ARG A 615 -19.82 26.05 19.86
CA ARG A 615 -19.38 25.41 21.12
C ARG A 615 -20.17 25.87 22.35
N ASP A 616 -21.11 26.78 22.15
CA ASP A 616 -21.81 27.54 23.20
C ASP A 616 -22.75 26.67 24.07
N LYS A 617 -22.96 25.40 23.69
CA LYS A 617 -23.80 24.43 24.39
C LYS A 617 -23.02 23.16 24.72
N SER A 618 -21.81 23.29 25.26
CA SER A 618 -21.01 22.13 25.66
C SER A 618 -21.65 21.41 26.84
N ILE A 619 -22.22 20.24 26.57
CA ILE A 619 -22.70 19.32 27.61
C ILE A 619 -21.50 18.47 28.03
N SER A 620 -21.14 18.56 29.30
CA SER A 620 -20.10 17.73 29.88
C SER A 620 -20.69 16.41 30.36
N TYR A 621 -19.97 15.31 30.15
CA TYR A 621 -20.45 13.96 30.47
C TYR A 621 -19.45 13.25 31.37
N LYS A 622 -19.91 12.53 32.38
CA LYS A 622 -19.03 11.77 33.28
C LYS A 622 -18.17 10.74 32.52
N PRO A 623 -16.95 10.42 33.02
CA PRO A 623 -16.09 9.41 32.39
C PRO A 623 -16.77 8.05 32.30
N VAL A 624 -16.66 7.39 31.14
CA VAL A 624 -17.12 6.00 30.96
C VAL A 624 -15.90 5.08 31.09
N SER A 625 -16.02 4.03 31.90
CA SER A 625 -14.94 3.05 32.10
C SER A 625 -14.69 2.22 30.84
N ASN A 626 -13.43 1.83 30.59
CA ASN A 626 -13.06 0.88 29.54
C ASN A 626 -13.43 1.25 28.09
N ILE A 627 -13.70 2.53 27.80
CA ILE A 627 -14.02 3.01 26.43
C ILE A 627 -13.01 2.52 25.39
N ARG A 628 -11.72 2.44 25.73
CA ARG A 628 -10.67 2.03 24.79
C ARG A 628 -10.89 0.63 24.20
N LEU A 629 -11.51 -0.28 24.94
CA LEU A 629 -11.80 -1.66 24.50
C LEU A 629 -13.06 -1.76 23.63
N VAL A 630 -13.92 -0.73 23.64
CA VAL A 630 -15.17 -0.69 22.87
C VAL A 630 -14.86 -0.45 21.40
N HIS A 631 -15.35 -1.30 20.50
CA HIS A 631 -15.26 -1.05 19.07
C HIS A 631 -16.61 -0.90 18.37
N GLN A 632 -17.71 -1.08 19.11
CA GLN A 632 -19.04 -0.77 18.60
C GLN A 632 -19.88 -0.06 19.66
N VAL A 633 -20.54 1.01 19.25
CA VAL A 633 -21.54 1.75 20.00
C VAL A 633 -22.82 1.76 19.17
N VAL A 634 -23.95 1.46 19.80
CA VAL A 634 -25.26 1.45 19.15
C VAL A 634 -26.25 2.28 19.96
N VAL A 635 -27.07 3.06 19.25
CA VAL A 635 -28.17 3.85 19.80
C VAL A 635 -29.45 3.46 19.08
N ARG A 636 -30.53 3.27 19.85
CA ARG A 636 -31.85 2.83 19.37
C ARG A 636 -32.95 3.76 19.88
N ASP A 637 -33.95 4.02 19.04
CA ASP A 637 -35.28 4.52 19.42
C ASP A 637 -35.30 5.66 20.44
N ASN A 638 -34.58 6.75 20.18
CA ASN A 638 -34.59 7.99 20.98
C ASN A 638 -34.37 7.82 22.50
N ARG A 639 -33.73 6.73 22.94
CA ARG A 639 -33.34 6.53 24.34
C ARG A 639 -32.03 7.27 24.63
N ASP A 640 -31.89 7.81 25.83
CA ASP A 640 -30.64 8.43 26.32
C ASP A 640 -29.59 7.39 26.75
N GLU A 641 -29.71 6.17 26.24
CA GLU A 641 -28.92 5.00 26.59
C GLU A 641 -28.09 4.57 25.38
N ILE A 642 -26.83 4.23 25.61
CA ILE A 642 -25.96 3.68 24.56
C ILE A 642 -25.62 2.23 24.87
N LEU A 643 -25.61 1.39 23.84
CA LEU A 643 -25.18 0.00 23.94
C LEU A 643 -23.76 -0.10 23.41
N ILE A 644 -22.83 -0.58 24.24
CA ILE A 644 -21.43 -0.74 23.85
C ILE A 644 -21.02 -2.21 23.79
N ARG A 645 -20.05 -2.52 22.91
CA ARG A 645 -19.53 -3.87 22.72
C ARG A 645 -18.04 -3.87 22.33
N GLU A 646 -17.32 -4.94 22.71
CA GLU A 646 -15.88 -5.07 22.43
C GLU A 646 -15.58 -5.09 20.93
N LEU A 647 -16.34 -5.84 20.13
CA LEU A 647 -16.17 -5.94 18.67
C LEU A 647 -17.49 -5.81 17.92
N SER A 648 -17.43 -5.32 16.69
CA SER A 648 -18.58 -5.20 15.79
C SER A 648 -18.98 -6.58 15.24
N CYS A 649 -20.22 -6.73 14.77
CA CYS A 649 -20.63 -7.89 14.00
C CYS A 649 -21.76 -7.50 13.04
N PHE A 650 -21.49 -7.75 11.76
CA PHE A 650 -22.39 -7.57 10.63
C PHE A 650 -22.46 -8.82 9.75
N SER A 651 -21.75 -9.89 10.15
CA SER A 651 -21.70 -11.18 9.45
C SER A 651 -22.75 -12.18 9.93
N CYS A 652 -23.57 -11.80 10.90
CA CYS A 652 -24.65 -12.60 11.45
C CYS A 652 -25.99 -11.90 11.18
N ASP A 653 -26.95 -12.63 10.61
CA ASP A 653 -28.27 -12.12 10.21
C ASP A 653 -29.05 -11.52 11.40
N LYS A 654 -28.87 -12.09 12.59
CA LYS A 654 -29.45 -11.58 13.84
C LYS A 654 -28.94 -10.19 14.14
N CYS A 655 -27.62 -9.96 14.04
CA CYS A 655 -27.04 -8.64 14.23
C CYS A 655 -27.43 -7.65 13.11
N ALA A 656 -27.51 -8.11 11.85
CA ALA A 656 -27.96 -7.28 10.74
C ALA A 656 -29.41 -6.80 10.94
N SER A 657 -30.26 -7.64 11.55
CA SER A 657 -31.65 -7.35 11.88
C SER A 657 -31.85 -6.67 13.25
N HIS A 658 -30.78 -6.18 13.88
CA HIS A 658 -30.80 -5.56 15.21
C HIS A 658 -31.26 -6.49 16.38
N PHE A 659 -31.18 -7.80 16.24
CA PHE A 659 -31.34 -8.77 17.34
C PHE A 659 -29.98 -9.17 17.93
N TYR A 660 -29.35 -8.23 18.64
CA TYR A 660 -27.97 -8.40 19.11
C TYR A 660 -27.77 -9.44 20.20
N GLU A 661 -28.80 -9.73 20.99
CA GLU A 661 -28.75 -10.71 22.08
C GLU A 661 -28.55 -12.13 21.56
N GLU A 662 -28.98 -12.40 20.33
CA GLU A 662 -28.85 -13.68 19.63
C GLU A 662 -27.65 -13.70 18.67
N CYS A 663 -26.58 -12.97 18.98
CA CYS A 663 -25.38 -12.93 18.13
C CYS A 663 -24.71 -14.31 18.05
N GLU A 664 -24.68 -14.91 16.86
CA GLU A 664 -23.98 -16.19 16.62
C GLU A 664 -22.47 -16.10 16.89
N ASN A 665 -21.90 -14.89 16.73
CA ASN A 665 -20.50 -14.60 17.00
C ASN A 665 -20.26 -14.07 18.41
N PHE A 666 -21.14 -14.37 19.37
CA PHE A 666 -21.06 -13.90 20.76
C PHE A 666 -19.69 -14.18 21.41
N SER A 667 -19.10 -15.34 21.13
CA SER A 667 -17.76 -15.70 21.60
C SER A 667 -16.68 -14.71 21.16
N ASN A 668 -16.89 -14.04 20.02
CA ASN A 668 -16.03 -12.98 19.52
C ASN A 668 -16.39 -11.58 19.99
N THR A 669 -17.67 -11.25 19.95
CA THR A 669 -18.10 -9.88 20.19
C THR A 669 -18.25 -9.54 21.66
N GLY A 670 -18.49 -10.55 22.51
CA GLY A 670 -19.04 -10.36 23.85
C GLY A 670 -20.49 -9.90 23.82
N SER A 671 -21.06 -9.73 25.01
CA SER A 671 -22.40 -9.16 25.23
C SER A 671 -22.39 -7.65 25.01
N PHE A 672 -23.54 -7.08 24.65
CA PHE A 672 -23.74 -5.64 24.79
C PHE A 672 -23.87 -5.28 26.27
N THR A 673 -23.25 -4.17 26.66
CA THR A 673 -23.48 -3.54 27.96
C THR A 673 -24.19 -2.22 27.74
N ASN A 674 -25.20 -1.96 28.58
CA ASN A 674 -25.92 -0.70 28.56
C ASN A 674 -25.16 0.33 29.39
N VAL A 675 -24.97 1.53 28.83
CA VAL A 675 -24.31 2.65 29.48
C VAL A 675 -25.25 3.85 29.43
N ASN A 676 -25.62 4.33 30.61
CA ASN A 676 -26.39 5.56 30.77
C ASN A 676 -25.44 6.73 30.82
N MET A 677 -25.57 7.65 29.86
CA MET A 677 -24.73 8.84 29.80
C MET A 677 -25.19 9.86 30.85
N ILE A 678 -24.35 10.14 31.84
CA ILE A 678 -24.66 11.08 32.92
C ILE A 678 -24.06 12.43 32.58
N VAL A 679 -24.91 13.45 32.49
CA VAL A 679 -24.49 14.85 32.31
C VAL A 679 -23.90 15.38 33.62
N GLU A 680 -22.75 16.04 33.51
CA GLU A 680 -22.16 16.83 34.61
C GLU A 680 -22.89 18.17 34.67
N THR A 681 -23.65 18.40 35.76
CA THR A 681 -24.18 19.73 36.05
C THR A 681 -23.05 20.61 36.57
N PRO A 682 -22.81 21.80 35.99
CA PRO A 682 -21.86 22.74 36.56
C PRO A 682 -22.35 23.16 37.95
N THR A 683 -21.57 22.86 38.98
CA THR A 683 -21.80 23.40 40.32
C THR A 683 -21.65 24.92 40.25
N VAL A 684 -22.69 25.65 40.64
CA VAL A 684 -22.65 27.10 40.84
C VAL A 684 -21.67 27.36 41.98
N LEU A 685 -20.43 27.73 41.63
CA LEU A 685 -19.49 28.38 42.52
C LEU A 685 -19.13 29.74 41.91
N ASP A 686 -19.05 30.72 42.79
CA ASP A 686 -19.14 32.15 42.53
C ASP A 686 -18.26 32.67 41.40
N ASN A 687 -18.84 33.63 40.66
CA ASN A 687 -18.13 34.51 39.76
C ASN A 687 -17.11 35.35 40.54
N ASN A 688 -15.86 34.89 40.59
CA ASN A 688 -14.66 35.71 40.58
C ASN A 688 -13.46 34.78 40.63
N GLU A 689 -12.80 34.56 39.49
CA GLU A 689 -11.35 34.70 39.40
C GLU A 689 -10.87 34.53 37.95
N ASN A 690 -9.82 35.28 37.64
CA ASN A 690 -9.22 35.37 36.33
C ASN A 690 -8.82 34.01 35.78
N MET A 691 -9.23 33.73 34.54
CA MET A 691 -8.80 32.59 33.73
C MET A 691 -7.27 32.61 33.55
N ASN A 692 -6.57 31.81 34.36
CA ASN A 692 -5.23 31.31 34.05
C ASN A 692 -5.37 29.89 33.48
N PRO A 693 -4.90 29.61 32.25
CA PRO A 693 -5.12 28.33 31.57
C PRO A 693 -4.14 27.22 32.00
N GLU A 694 -3.82 27.09 33.30
CA GLU A 694 -2.82 26.11 33.79
C GLU A 694 -3.26 25.20 34.95
N THR A 695 -4.54 25.17 35.35
CA THR A 695 -5.01 24.29 36.44
C THR A 695 -5.96 23.20 35.96
N ASP A 696 -5.48 22.31 35.09
CA ASP A 696 -5.95 20.92 35.01
C ASP A 696 -4.91 20.02 35.71
N ARG A 697 -4.69 20.24 37.00
CA ARG A 697 -4.14 19.18 37.86
C ARG A 697 -5.35 18.47 38.45
N GLU A 698 -5.64 17.26 37.98
CA GLU A 698 -6.58 16.35 38.65
C GLU A 698 -6.21 16.33 40.15
N GLU A 699 -7.13 16.73 41.03
CA GLU A 699 -6.87 16.69 42.47
C GLU A 699 -6.58 15.23 42.83
N ILE A 700 -5.39 14.98 43.43
CA ILE A 700 -4.91 13.62 43.76
C ILE A 700 -5.95 12.85 44.57
N SER A 701 -6.76 13.56 45.37
CA SER A 701 -7.87 13.02 46.15
C SER A 701 -8.90 12.26 45.30
N GLU A 702 -9.24 12.72 44.09
CA GLU A 702 -10.28 12.10 43.24
C GLU A 702 -9.86 10.76 42.65
N LEU A 703 -8.55 10.48 42.60
CA LEU A 703 -7.98 9.24 42.07
C LEU A 703 -7.90 8.12 43.12
N VAL A 704 -8.20 8.42 44.39
CA VAL A 704 -8.03 7.49 45.50
C VAL A 704 -9.21 6.52 45.62
N SER A 705 -8.90 5.22 45.59
CA SER A 705 -9.88 4.13 45.75
C SER A 705 -9.73 3.39 47.08
N SER A 706 -10.82 2.81 47.58
CA SER A 706 -10.82 1.95 48.77
C SER A 706 -9.81 0.79 48.62
N GLY A 707 -9.03 0.54 49.66
CA GLY A 707 -8.02 -0.52 49.69
C GLY A 707 -6.63 -0.10 49.23
N GLN A 708 -6.42 1.10 48.69
CA GLN A 708 -5.10 1.61 48.31
C GLN A 708 -4.29 2.13 49.51
N VAL A 709 -2.96 2.18 49.35
CA VAL A 709 -2.05 2.84 50.30
C VAL A 709 -1.70 4.22 49.75
N ILE A 710 -1.86 5.26 50.57
CA ILE A 710 -1.53 6.64 50.24
C ILE A 710 -0.55 7.21 51.25
N ALA A 711 0.26 8.19 50.82
CA ALA A 711 1.09 9.01 51.68
C ALA A 711 0.36 10.32 51.99
N VAL A 712 0.25 10.62 53.29
CA VAL A 712 -0.46 11.77 53.82
C VAL A 712 0.53 12.67 54.55
N TYR A 713 0.41 13.96 54.30
CA TYR A 713 1.20 15.00 54.93
C TYR A 713 0.97 15.03 56.44
N THR A 714 2.03 15.32 57.18
CA THR A 714 1.97 15.52 58.63
C THR A 714 2.87 16.68 59.03
N ASP A 715 2.45 17.42 60.05
CA ASP A 715 3.24 18.46 60.72
C ASP A 715 4.05 17.91 61.91
N ASP A 716 4.07 16.59 62.11
CA ASP A 716 4.85 15.94 63.17
C ASP A 716 6.37 16.11 62.91
N PRO A 717 7.14 16.76 63.81
CA PRO A 717 8.58 16.93 63.63
C PRO A 717 9.36 15.61 63.57
N ASP A 718 8.79 14.50 64.06
CA ASP A 718 9.43 13.18 64.08
C ASP A 718 9.11 12.32 62.84
N SER A 719 8.28 12.79 61.90
CA SER A 719 7.88 12.03 60.69
C SER A 719 7.59 12.94 59.50
N GLU A 720 8.16 12.64 58.32
CA GLU A 720 7.98 13.48 57.12
C GLU A 720 6.62 13.28 56.43
N TYR A 721 6.04 12.08 56.57
CA TYR A 721 4.71 11.73 56.10
C TYR A 721 4.22 10.49 56.85
N TYR A 722 2.91 10.25 56.83
CA TYR A 722 2.31 8.99 57.27
C TYR A 722 1.73 8.20 56.11
N LEU A 723 1.79 6.88 56.20
CA LEU A 723 1.12 5.99 55.23
C LEU A 723 -0.24 5.58 55.76
N LEU A 724 -1.27 5.70 54.92
CA LEU A 724 -2.66 5.38 55.24
C LEU A 724 -3.20 4.34 54.27
N LYS A 725 -3.77 3.24 54.79
CA LYS A 725 -4.61 2.34 54.02
C LYS A 725 -6.03 2.89 53.96
N VAL A 726 -6.50 3.23 52.77
CA VAL A 726 -7.83 3.78 52.55
C VAL A 726 -8.90 2.73 52.81
N LYS A 727 -9.92 3.08 53.59
CA LYS A 727 -11.12 2.25 53.79
C LYS A 727 -12.32 2.80 53.06
N ASP A 728 -12.61 4.08 53.26
CA ASP A 728 -13.75 4.73 52.63
C ASP A 728 -13.23 5.81 51.69
N CYS A 729 -13.83 5.92 50.50
CA CYS A 729 -13.48 6.92 49.50
C CYS A 729 -13.72 8.36 50.02
N PRO A 730 -13.11 9.37 49.37
CA PRO A 730 -13.34 10.77 49.69
C PRO A 730 -14.83 11.12 49.78
N HIS A 731 -15.22 11.79 50.86
CA HIS A 731 -16.58 12.32 51.05
C HIS A 731 -16.56 13.55 51.96
N VAL A 732 -17.61 14.36 51.85
CA VAL A 732 -17.76 15.58 52.66
C VAL A 732 -18.49 15.25 53.96
N LEU A 733 -17.94 15.71 55.10
CA LEU A 733 -18.56 15.52 56.41
C LEU A 733 -19.85 16.32 56.54
N GLY A 734 -20.94 15.66 56.92
CA GLY A 734 -22.24 16.31 57.18
C GLY A 734 -22.42 16.81 58.63
N VAL A 735 -21.53 16.43 59.55
CA VAL A 735 -21.48 16.85 60.95
C VAL A 735 -20.03 16.87 61.45
N ASP A 736 -19.74 17.67 62.48
CA ASP A 736 -18.43 17.71 63.12
C ASP A 736 -18.07 16.32 63.65
N THR A 737 -16.93 15.79 63.20
CA THR A 737 -16.55 14.40 63.46
C THR A 737 -15.18 14.34 64.12
N THR A 738 -15.07 13.59 65.22
CA THR A 738 -13.80 13.30 65.89
C THR A 738 -13.34 11.88 65.57
N ASP A 739 -12.10 11.71 65.11
CA ASP A 739 -11.55 10.39 64.76
C ASP A 739 -11.01 9.62 65.99
N SER A 740 -10.55 8.37 65.80
CA SER A 740 -10.03 7.53 66.89
C SER A 740 -8.65 7.97 67.43
N TRP A 741 -8.07 9.02 66.85
CA TRP A 741 -6.78 9.60 67.21
C TRP A 741 -6.93 10.98 67.87
N GLY A 742 -8.17 11.49 68.00
CA GLY A 742 -8.49 12.73 68.70
C GLY A 742 -8.57 13.96 67.79
N SER A 743 -8.49 13.78 66.46
CA SER A 743 -8.58 14.87 65.48
C SER A 743 -10.04 15.25 65.26
N ILE A 744 -10.39 16.53 65.48
CA ILE A 744 -11.72 17.08 65.28
C ILE A 744 -11.76 17.77 63.91
N LEU A 745 -12.65 17.32 63.02
CA LEU A 745 -12.84 17.89 61.69
C LEU A 745 -14.24 18.50 61.57
N PRO A 746 -14.36 19.76 61.13
CA PRO A 746 -15.63 20.46 61.04
C PRO A 746 -16.50 19.95 59.89
N THR A 747 -17.79 20.22 60.00
CA THR A 747 -18.80 19.98 58.96
C THR A 747 -18.42 20.72 57.67
N GLY A 748 -18.56 20.06 56.52
CA GLY A 748 -18.24 20.62 55.20
C GLY A 748 -16.82 20.32 54.71
N THR A 749 -15.94 19.72 55.52
CA THR A 749 -14.60 19.31 55.07
C THR A 749 -14.66 18.02 54.25
N SER A 750 -13.96 18.01 53.10
CA SER A 750 -13.74 16.80 52.31
C SER A 750 -12.65 15.95 52.96
N VAL A 751 -13.00 14.71 53.32
CA VAL A 751 -12.14 13.82 54.09
C VAL A 751 -12.06 12.43 53.47
N ILE A 752 -10.97 11.74 53.76
CA ILE A 752 -10.81 10.32 53.49
C ILE A 752 -10.56 9.59 54.81
N SER A 753 -11.03 8.36 54.92
CA SER A 753 -10.86 7.59 56.15
C SER A 753 -10.16 6.26 55.93
N GLY A 754 -9.30 5.90 56.87
CA GLY A 754 -8.38 4.79 56.69
C GLY A 754 -7.73 4.30 57.98
N LEU A 755 -6.70 3.48 57.81
CA LEU A 755 -5.91 2.88 58.87
C LEU A 755 -4.43 3.22 58.66
N TYR A 756 -3.77 3.81 59.66
CA TYR A 756 -2.35 4.16 59.56
C TYR A 756 -1.43 2.93 59.60
N TYR A 757 -0.28 3.11 58.97
CA TYR A 757 0.87 2.22 59.02
C TYR A 757 1.92 2.81 59.95
N ASP A 758 2.42 2.00 60.89
CA ASP A 758 3.43 2.39 61.87
C ASP A 758 4.81 1.84 61.47
N ASN A 759 5.85 2.66 61.55
CA ASN A 759 7.19 2.28 61.09
C ASN A 759 7.88 1.41 62.15
N LYS A 760 8.42 0.26 61.76
CA LYS A 760 9.24 -0.54 62.68
C LYS A 760 10.61 0.11 62.80
N THR A 761 10.93 0.65 63.96
CA THR A 761 12.20 1.34 64.29
C THR A 761 13.48 0.59 63.92
N SER A 762 13.44 -0.74 63.70
CA SER A 762 14.57 -1.55 63.24
C SER A 762 14.86 -1.50 61.74
N SER A 763 13.97 -0.95 60.90
CA SER A 763 14.10 -0.97 59.43
C SER A 763 13.31 0.19 58.78
N PRO A 764 13.97 1.27 58.32
CA PRO A 764 13.38 2.60 58.11
C PRO A 764 12.27 2.70 57.04
N LEU A 765 12.06 1.68 56.21
CA LEU A 765 11.00 1.64 55.19
C LEU A 765 10.03 0.46 55.37
N SER A 766 10.00 -0.18 56.53
CA SER A 766 9.09 -1.30 56.79
C SER A 766 8.01 -0.91 57.80
N TYR A 767 6.76 -0.98 57.35
CA TYR A 767 5.62 -0.51 58.10
C TYR A 767 4.66 -1.64 58.45
N LYS A 768 3.93 -1.49 59.56
CA LYS A 768 2.92 -2.43 60.03
C LYS A 768 1.58 -1.73 60.25
N LEU A 769 0.51 -2.31 59.72
CA LEU A 769 -0.83 -1.71 59.77
C LEU A 769 -1.41 -1.70 61.20
N VAL A 770 -1.85 -0.53 61.66
CA VAL A 770 -2.54 -0.34 62.94
C VAL A 770 -4.04 -0.59 62.78
N SER A 771 -4.42 -1.86 62.80
CA SER A 771 -5.80 -2.30 62.49
C SER A 771 -6.92 -1.87 63.45
N LYS A 772 -6.60 -1.30 64.63
CA LYS A 772 -7.59 -1.06 65.71
C LYS A 772 -8.12 0.36 65.80
N LYS A 773 -7.49 1.35 65.16
CA LYS A 773 -7.87 2.77 65.25
C LYS A 773 -8.09 3.35 63.86
N LYS A 774 -9.26 3.93 63.62
CA LYS A 774 -9.62 4.56 62.34
C LYS A 774 -9.19 6.03 62.35
N ALA A 775 -8.46 6.44 61.33
CA ALA A 775 -8.08 7.83 61.12
C ALA A 775 -8.98 8.47 60.06
N ILE A 776 -9.27 9.75 60.24
CA ILE A 776 -9.95 10.60 59.26
C ILE A 776 -9.00 11.75 58.95
N VAL A 777 -8.66 11.92 57.68
CA VAL A 777 -7.72 12.96 57.23
C VAL A 777 -8.34 13.80 56.12
N PRO A 778 -8.06 15.12 56.05
CA PRO A 778 -8.49 15.95 54.94
C PRO A 778 -7.94 15.43 53.60
N THR A 779 -8.72 15.54 52.54
CA THR A 779 -8.29 15.11 51.19
C THR A 779 -7.12 15.93 50.65
N GLU A 780 -7.00 17.18 51.08
CA GLU A 780 -5.90 18.08 50.73
C GLU A 780 -4.54 17.64 51.30
N SER A 781 -4.55 16.84 52.37
CA SER A 781 -3.33 16.31 52.97
C SER A 781 -2.73 15.15 52.19
N ILE A 782 -3.35 14.70 51.10
CA ILE A 782 -2.87 13.56 50.30
C ILE A 782 -1.75 14.03 49.37
N ILE A 783 -0.56 13.47 49.56
CA ILE A 783 0.64 13.84 48.78
C ILE A 783 0.83 12.91 47.59
N TYR A 784 0.60 11.61 47.80
CA TYR A 784 1.00 10.58 46.84
C TYR A 784 0.17 9.31 46.97
N ILE A 785 -0.17 8.68 45.85
CA ILE A 785 -0.86 7.38 45.81
C ILE A 785 0.15 6.28 45.51
N CYS A 786 0.40 5.38 46.47
CA CYS A 786 1.32 4.26 46.31
C CYS A 786 0.64 3.10 45.55
N SER A 787 0.32 3.31 44.28
CA SER A 787 -0.43 2.36 43.44
C SER A 787 0.26 1.01 43.24
N GLU A 788 1.58 0.95 43.40
CA GLU A 788 2.41 -0.25 43.23
C GLU A 788 2.53 -1.10 44.51
N ILE A 789 1.97 -0.65 45.64
CA ILE A 789 2.07 -1.35 46.93
C ILE A 789 0.76 -2.10 47.24
N ASP A 790 0.86 -3.43 47.36
CA ASP A 790 -0.23 -4.24 47.87
C ASP A 790 -0.50 -3.92 49.35
N ALA A 791 -1.74 -3.54 49.67
CA ALA A 791 -2.17 -3.10 51.00
C ALA A 791 -2.29 -4.24 52.03
N SER A 792 -1.18 -4.93 52.26
CA SER A 792 -1.04 -6.04 53.21
C SER A 792 -0.76 -5.54 54.63
N ARG A 793 -0.70 -6.47 55.61
CA ARG A 793 -0.54 -6.14 57.04
C ARG A 793 0.85 -5.60 57.38
N ASN A 794 1.88 -6.00 56.65
CA ASN A 794 3.22 -5.43 56.74
C ASN A 794 3.67 -5.06 55.33
N ILE A 795 4.05 -3.81 55.11
CA ILE A 795 4.51 -3.34 53.80
C ILE A 795 5.96 -2.87 53.92
N ARG A 796 6.76 -3.08 52.87
CA ARG A 796 8.08 -2.48 52.73
C ARG A 796 8.02 -1.53 51.56
N LEU A 797 8.25 -0.25 51.81
CA LEU A 797 8.22 0.76 50.77
C LEU A 797 9.54 0.69 49.97
N HIS A 798 9.45 0.66 48.64
CA HIS A 798 10.63 0.71 47.76
C HIS A 798 11.27 2.10 47.84
N GLU A 799 12.60 2.16 47.73
CA GLU A 799 13.36 3.40 47.86
C GLU A 799 12.97 4.44 46.79
N ASP A 800 12.67 4.00 45.56
CA ASP A 800 12.20 4.89 44.47
C ASP A 800 10.84 5.55 44.78
N ILE A 801 9.92 4.79 45.42
CA ILE A 801 8.62 5.31 45.84
C ILE A 801 8.82 6.30 47.00
N HIS A 802 9.73 6.00 47.93
CA HIS A 802 10.04 6.90 49.04
C HIS A 802 10.57 8.24 48.53
N LEU A 803 11.54 8.22 47.61
CA LEU A 803 12.11 9.42 47.00
C LEU A 803 11.07 10.21 46.21
N SER A 804 10.12 9.53 45.54
CA SER A 804 9.01 10.18 44.86
C SER A 804 8.07 10.90 45.83
N ILE A 805 7.76 10.30 46.98
CA ILE A 805 6.96 10.95 48.04
C ILE A 805 7.68 12.18 48.58
N LEU A 806 8.99 12.08 48.87
CA LEU A 806 9.80 13.20 49.35
C LEU A 806 9.90 14.34 48.33
N GLN A 807 9.97 14.01 47.04
CA GLN A 807 9.95 15.02 45.98
C GLN A 807 8.61 15.76 45.96
N CYS A 808 7.48 15.05 46.03
CA CYS A 808 6.16 15.67 46.09
C CYS A 808 5.99 16.53 47.36
N LEU A 809 6.54 16.10 48.50
CA LEU A 809 6.58 16.91 49.73
C LEU A 809 7.36 18.22 49.57
N ASN A 810 8.50 18.18 48.88
CA ASN A 810 9.31 19.38 48.61
C ASN A 810 8.66 20.33 47.59
N GLU A 811 7.73 19.83 46.75
CA GLU A 811 6.95 20.67 45.84
C GLU A 811 5.75 21.34 46.54
N LEU A 812 5.34 20.84 47.72
CA LEU A 812 4.27 21.39 48.55
C LEU A 812 4.77 22.42 49.59
N LYS A 813 6.06 22.40 49.94
CA LYS A 813 6.74 23.41 50.78
C LYS A 813 7.27 24.56 49.93
#